data_AF-A0AAJ6ND98-F1
#
_entry.id   AF-A0AAJ6ND98-F1
#
_cell.length_a   1.000
_cell.length_b   1.000
_cell.length_c   1.000
_cell.angle_alpha   90.00
_cell.angle_beta   90.00
_cell.angle_gamma   90.00
#
_symmetry.space_group_name_H-M   'P 1'
#
loop_
_entity.id
_entity.type
_entity.pdbx_description
1 polymer ?
#
loop_
_entity_poly.entity_id
_entity_poly.type
_entity_poly.pdbx_seq_one_letter_code
_entity_poly.pdbx_strand_id
1 'polypeptide(L)'
;VAIGSGTIAGKENGTEEAVAMGYRAKATGNKSMTLGFDSRAEAVNSVALGTNALVKKDAKYGINISTESGNVVSARKGMILGGANNIVKNIDDEAEGYKKRGRVIVGGHHNTVSSGDGIILGGFNNTVANANGVTLKNGNKDNRGGAIVGGHHNVVSGGDAIALGGGTSQWADGTPAPELYNEAGGENSGVLAGHGNKTYGFNSVVLGGSQNIAGDEAKRGEIERGQEKNQAVVGGSKNKALGINAIVVGGNNNVASGRNSVAMGVRSLAAGIGSLALGGLTEKKLADLINAGDYEGIVKEYKDAFSIADITELDGMSQTAEKNVFILEKVAEFQKENQGGKAYTDGSVAIGSGTIAGKENGTEEAVAMGYRAKAIKDKTLALGFDAKADHANSVALGEQAETKASVDINKAIVSGIKYGNFAGTPNGVVSIGKAGAEKQLVNVAAGAVTETSTDAINGSQLYATNIVLGNVAKSVKNNFGGDAALDEDGNITFTDIGGTGKGTIHEAIGDVKAALDTKLDSDAITSSDQSISIDTTTTAGKVDLKVNVDGTSVVLNTDGKVSVKDGGVSTEKLADGAVTEGKLADDAVTEDKIADALLTELKAKSREKVKAGDGIKVSPDTVASDTDNQEFTVSLSDTVKTKLDNLADNANATYLKVNGSNIGGDAGKATFGENVGKGVIDGETTQLVQEKAVKTYVDTVVDNIGKPKDGKDGYIGVDGKDGKNGVGIDGKDGITVKGKDGKDGVTIKGEDGANGTNGVIGLNGHDGIDGKDKKAVSADIKVVNGRPGVDGKDGDSLTRIIYEDEAGDTHTVATMDDGLAFQGDSGDKVTRKLNDTLNIK
;
A
#
# COMPACT_ATOMS: atom_id res chain seq x y z
N VAL A 1 65.23 -73.71 -37.91
CA VAL A 1 66.23 -72.86 -38.61
C VAL A 1 66.89 -71.95 -37.60
N ALA A 2 68.22 -72.02 -37.46
CA ALA A 2 69.00 -71.16 -36.56
C ALA A 2 70.08 -70.43 -37.38
N ILE A 3 70.07 -69.09 -37.39
CA ILE A 3 70.98 -68.27 -38.18
C ILE A 3 71.56 -67.15 -37.31
N GLY A 4 72.85 -67.20 -37.02
CA GLY A 4 73.58 -66.18 -36.24
C GLY A 4 74.21 -66.72 -34.96
N SER A 5 75.11 -65.94 -34.35
CA SER A 5 75.89 -66.38 -33.19
C SER A 5 75.03 -66.51 -31.92
N GLY A 6 75.14 -67.65 -31.24
CA GLY A 6 74.40 -67.95 -30.01
C GLY A 6 72.90 -68.21 -30.20
N THR A 7 72.45 -68.48 -31.42
CA THR A 7 71.03 -68.75 -31.71
C THR A 7 70.59 -70.15 -31.35
N ILE A 8 69.33 -70.30 -30.91
CA ILE A 8 68.71 -71.59 -30.58
C ILE A 8 67.34 -71.66 -31.27
N ALA A 9 67.13 -72.69 -32.08
CA ALA A 9 65.83 -72.98 -32.68
C ALA A 9 65.42 -74.43 -32.40
N GLY A 10 64.33 -74.60 -31.65
CA GLY A 10 63.85 -75.87 -31.14
C GLY A 10 64.55 -76.33 -29.86
N LYS A 11 64.01 -77.35 -29.19
CA LYS A 11 64.67 -78.07 -28.10
C LYS A 11 65.47 -79.28 -28.60
N GLU A 12 66.49 -79.68 -27.85
CA GLU A 12 67.11 -81.00 -28.01
C GLU A 12 66.02 -82.07 -27.82
N ASN A 13 65.66 -82.79 -28.90
CA ASN A 13 64.76 -83.96 -28.98
C ASN A 13 63.26 -83.74 -29.34
N GLY A 14 62.86 -82.69 -30.06
CA GLY A 14 61.44 -82.49 -30.49
C GLY A 14 61.22 -82.14 -31.98
N THR A 15 60.04 -82.49 -32.51
CA THR A 15 59.56 -82.12 -33.87
C THR A 15 59.01 -80.69 -33.91
N GLU A 16 59.85 -79.69 -33.61
CA GLU A 16 59.42 -78.29 -33.48
C GLU A 16 59.71 -77.48 -34.75
N GLU A 17 58.67 -76.86 -35.33
CA GLU A 17 58.80 -75.91 -36.44
C GLU A 17 59.29 -74.54 -35.92
N ALA A 18 60.57 -74.43 -35.53
CA ALA A 18 61.12 -73.20 -34.94
C ALA A 18 62.09 -72.45 -35.87
N VAL A 19 62.02 -71.11 -35.86
CA VAL A 19 62.91 -70.22 -36.61
C VAL A 19 63.54 -69.20 -35.66
N ALA A 20 64.87 -69.16 -35.58
CA ALA A 20 65.63 -68.17 -34.83
C ALA A 20 66.71 -67.52 -35.70
N MET A 21 66.72 -66.19 -35.76
CA MET A 21 67.66 -65.42 -36.56
C MET A 21 68.21 -64.21 -35.78
N GLY A 22 69.52 -63.97 -35.77
CA GLY A 22 70.15 -62.82 -35.11
C GLY A 22 71.21 -63.19 -34.07
N TYR A 23 71.55 -62.28 -33.15
CA TYR A 23 72.55 -62.54 -32.11
C TYR A 23 71.86 -62.97 -30.81
N ARG A 24 72.18 -64.16 -30.30
CA ARG A 24 71.58 -64.77 -29.10
C ARG A 24 70.06 -64.97 -29.14
N ALA A 25 69.45 -65.00 -30.32
CA ALA A 25 68.00 -65.18 -30.47
C ALA A 25 67.58 -66.63 -30.18
N LYS A 26 66.49 -66.84 -29.42
CA LYS A 26 66.02 -68.17 -28.98
C LYS A 26 64.54 -68.42 -29.31
N ALA A 27 64.26 -69.33 -30.24
CA ALA A 27 62.92 -69.87 -30.50
C ALA A 27 62.84 -71.29 -29.92
N THR A 28 62.23 -71.45 -28.74
CA THR A 28 62.19 -72.74 -28.00
C THR A 28 60.79 -73.31 -27.83
N GLY A 29 59.77 -72.61 -28.33
CA GLY A 29 58.40 -73.11 -28.39
C GLY A 29 58.09 -73.78 -29.73
N ASN A 30 57.12 -74.70 -29.75
CA ASN A 30 56.67 -75.30 -31.01
C ASN A 30 55.99 -74.25 -31.92
N LYS A 31 56.31 -74.24 -33.21
CA LYS A 31 55.84 -73.24 -34.19
C LYS A 31 56.20 -71.81 -33.80
N SER A 32 57.37 -71.59 -33.20
CA SER A 32 57.82 -70.28 -32.74
C SER A 32 58.82 -69.62 -33.69
N MET A 33 58.79 -68.29 -33.76
CA MET A 33 59.68 -67.49 -34.60
C MET A 33 60.32 -66.38 -33.77
N THR A 34 61.63 -66.20 -33.92
CA THR A 34 62.36 -65.08 -33.34
C THR A 34 63.35 -64.46 -34.33
N LEU A 35 63.46 -63.13 -34.34
CA LEU A 35 64.40 -62.37 -35.18
C LEU A 35 64.95 -61.19 -34.37
N GLY A 36 66.27 -60.99 -34.29
CA GLY A 36 66.88 -59.81 -33.67
C GLY A 36 67.94 -60.10 -32.61
N PHE A 37 68.19 -59.13 -31.72
CA PHE A 37 69.21 -59.22 -30.67
C PHE A 37 68.58 -59.72 -29.36
N ASP A 38 69.03 -60.87 -28.85
CA ASP A 38 68.59 -61.49 -27.59
C ASP A 38 67.05 -61.61 -27.46
N SER A 39 66.34 -61.71 -28.59
CA SER A 39 64.90 -61.98 -28.64
C SER A 39 64.60 -63.44 -28.35
N ARG A 40 63.48 -63.70 -27.67
CA ARG A 40 63.11 -65.02 -27.14
C ARG A 40 61.63 -65.31 -27.34
N ALA A 41 61.35 -66.32 -28.14
CA ALA A 41 60.02 -66.87 -28.38
C ALA A 41 59.95 -68.27 -27.73
N GLU A 42 59.44 -68.35 -26.50
CA GLU A 42 59.41 -69.60 -25.72
C GLU A 42 58.04 -70.30 -25.74
N ALA A 43 56.99 -69.61 -26.18
CA ALA A 43 55.63 -70.15 -26.21
C ALA A 43 55.31 -70.89 -27.50
N VAL A 44 54.23 -71.69 -27.48
CA VAL A 44 53.70 -72.33 -28.69
C VAL A 44 53.02 -71.30 -29.59
N ASN A 45 53.28 -71.34 -30.90
CA ASN A 45 52.76 -70.41 -31.91
C ASN A 45 53.10 -68.93 -31.62
N SER A 46 54.30 -68.64 -31.08
CA SER A 46 54.69 -67.26 -30.73
C SER A 46 55.68 -66.62 -31.69
N VAL A 47 55.65 -65.30 -31.76
CA VAL A 47 56.55 -64.48 -32.58
C VAL A 47 57.24 -63.43 -31.69
N ALA A 48 58.58 -63.38 -31.69
CA ALA A 48 59.38 -62.38 -30.98
C ALA A 48 60.38 -61.69 -31.93
N LEU A 49 60.15 -60.44 -32.31
CA LEU A 49 60.98 -59.71 -33.27
C LEU A 49 61.60 -58.47 -32.61
N GLY A 50 62.87 -58.17 -32.91
CA GLY A 50 63.57 -56.99 -32.41
C GLY A 50 64.54 -57.26 -31.26
N THR A 51 64.82 -56.22 -30.47
CA THR A 51 65.81 -56.25 -29.38
C THR A 51 65.16 -56.63 -28.06
N ASN A 52 65.67 -57.67 -27.38
CA ASN A 52 65.21 -58.14 -26.07
C ASN A 52 63.69 -58.42 -26.01
N ALA A 53 63.05 -58.71 -27.15
CA ALA A 53 61.64 -59.07 -27.21
C ALA A 53 61.43 -60.44 -26.56
N LEU A 54 60.65 -60.53 -25.48
CA LEU A 54 60.38 -61.78 -24.79
C LEU A 54 58.90 -62.19 -24.90
N VAL A 55 58.67 -63.41 -25.37
CA VAL A 55 57.38 -64.12 -25.25
C VAL A 55 57.61 -65.37 -24.40
N LYS A 56 57.10 -65.36 -23.14
CA LYS A 56 57.29 -66.45 -22.18
C LYS A 56 56.44 -67.67 -22.51
N LYS A 57 56.84 -68.85 -22.04
CA LYS A 57 56.22 -70.17 -22.31
C LYS A 57 54.69 -70.20 -22.20
N ASP A 58 54.13 -69.49 -21.21
CA ASP A 58 52.69 -69.50 -20.92
C ASP A 58 51.85 -68.66 -21.89
N ALA A 59 52.51 -67.81 -22.69
CA ALA A 59 51.90 -66.82 -23.56
C ALA A 59 51.40 -67.36 -24.92
N LYS A 60 50.94 -68.62 -25.01
CA LYS A 60 50.52 -69.28 -26.27
C LYS A 60 49.82 -68.32 -27.26
N TYR A 61 50.26 -68.31 -28.53
CA TYR A 61 49.85 -67.32 -29.55
C TYR A 61 50.32 -65.87 -29.31
N GLY A 62 51.38 -65.67 -28.54
CA GLY A 62 51.90 -64.34 -28.19
C GLY A 62 52.73 -63.72 -29.32
N ILE A 63 52.57 -62.42 -29.53
CA ILE A 63 53.32 -61.64 -30.52
C ILE A 63 54.01 -60.50 -29.80
N ASN A 64 55.33 -60.39 -29.95
CA ASN A 64 56.11 -59.27 -29.42
C ASN A 64 57.01 -58.75 -30.54
N ILE A 65 56.65 -57.61 -31.11
CA ILE A 65 57.48 -56.89 -32.08
C ILE A 65 58.02 -55.69 -31.34
N SER A 66 59.31 -55.70 -31.05
CA SER A 66 59.96 -54.70 -30.20
C SER A 66 60.85 -53.80 -31.04
N THR A 67 60.70 -52.48 -30.92
CA THR A 67 61.65 -51.52 -31.50
C THR A 67 62.81 -51.24 -30.54
N GLU A 68 62.57 -51.37 -29.24
CA GLU A 68 63.51 -51.10 -28.14
C GLU A 68 63.51 -52.25 -27.11
N SER A 69 64.26 -52.15 -26.01
CA SER A 69 64.40 -53.24 -25.04
C SER A 69 63.27 -53.31 -24.00
N GLY A 70 63.10 -54.48 -23.36
CA GLY A 70 62.29 -54.62 -22.13
C GLY A 70 60.83 -55.04 -22.33
N ASN A 71 60.37 -55.29 -23.57
CA ASN A 71 59.00 -55.73 -23.81
C ASN A 71 58.80 -57.22 -23.45
N VAL A 72 57.77 -57.52 -22.66
CA VAL A 72 57.47 -58.87 -22.17
C VAL A 72 56.01 -59.24 -22.41
N VAL A 73 55.79 -60.35 -23.10
CA VAL A 73 54.49 -61.00 -23.24
C VAL A 73 54.50 -62.33 -22.49
N SER A 74 53.76 -62.41 -21.37
CA SER A 74 53.54 -63.66 -20.61
C SER A 74 52.11 -64.18 -20.69
N ALA A 75 51.28 -63.51 -21.48
CA ALA A 75 49.85 -63.68 -21.51
C ALA A 75 49.40 -64.36 -22.81
N ARG A 76 48.46 -65.33 -22.73
CA ARG A 76 47.90 -65.99 -23.92
C ARG A 76 47.26 -64.96 -24.84
N LYS A 77 47.52 -65.07 -26.17
CA LYS A 77 47.13 -64.10 -27.20
C LYS A 77 47.53 -62.63 -26.88
N GLY A 78 48.56 -62.45 -26.06
CA GLY A 78 49.11 -61.13 -25.77
C GLY A 78 49.90 -60.61 -26.96
N MET A 79 49.78 -59.31 -27.23
CA MET A 79 50.41 -58.66 -28.36
C MET A 79 51.07 -57.35 -27.91
N ILE A 80 52.35 -57.18 -28.26
CA ILE A 80 53.07 -55.91 -28.20
C ILE A 80 53.57 -55.57 -29.60
N LEU A 81 53.24 -54.38 -30.08
CA LEU A 81 53.65 -53.83 -31.37
C LEU A 81 54.39 -52.49 -31.15
N GLY A 82 55.72 -52.55 -31.00
CA GLY A 82 56.62 -51.41 -30.81
C GLY A 82 56.79 -50.95 -29.36
N GLY A 83 57.60 -49.90 -29.18
CA GLY A 83 57.86 -49.29 -27.87
C GLY A 83 58.89 -50.05 -27.02
N ALA A 84 59.00 -49.67 -25.73
CA ALA A 84 59.95 -50.24 -24.78
C ALA A 84 59.34 -50.48 -23.39
N ASN A 85 59.87 -51.45 -22.65
CA ASN A 85 59.44 -51.79 -21.28
C ASN A 85 57.93 -52.03 -21.10
N ASN A 86 57.24 -52.45 -22.17
CA ASN A 86 55.82 -52.76 -22.15
C ASN A 86 55.59 -54.20 -21.67
N ILE A 87 54.55 -54.41 -20.86
CA ILE A 87 54.28 -55.70 -20.23
C ILE A 87 52.83 -56.11 -20.51
N VAL A 88 52.67 -57.22 -21.22
CA VAL A 88 51.39 -57.92 -21.35
C VAL A 88 51.47 -59.17 -20.50
N LYS A 89 50.76 -59.20 -19.36
CA LYS A 89 50.82 -60.29 -18.38
C LYS A 89 49.46 -60.89 -18.07
N ASN A 90 49.46 -62.13 -17.57
CA ASN A 90 48.31 -62.70 -16.90
C ASN A 90 48.29 -62.22 -15.44
N ILE A 91 47.10 -61.93 -14.92
CA ILE A 91 46.79 -62.12 -13.50
C ILE A 91 46.34 -63.59 -13.37
N ASP A 92 46.71 -64.26 -12.29
CA ASP A 92 46.60 -65.70 -12.04
C ASP A 92 45.16 -66.27 -12.06
N ASP A 93 44.49 -66.23 -13.21
CA ASP A 93 43.20 -66.89 -13.41
C ASP A 93 43.39 -68.17 -14.24
N GLU A 94 43.96 -69.20 -13.59
CA GLU A 94 43.88 -70.60 -14.05
C GLU A 94 42.46 -71.19 -13.92
N ALA A 95 41.45 -70.36 -13.60
CA ALA A 95 40.05 -70.76 -13.66
C ALA A 95 39.60 -70.92 -15.12
N GLU A 96 39.24 -72.15 -15.49
CA GLU A 96 38.85 -72.60 -16.81
C GLU A 96 37.73 -71.75 -17.45
N GLY A 97 38.08 -70.70 -18.20
CA GLY A 97 37.11 -69.90 -18.95
C GLY A 97 37.68 -68.69 -19.70
N TYR A 98 38.72 -68.05 -19.17
CA TYR A 98 39.29 -66.79 -19.71
C TYR A 98 40.19 -66.96 -20.96
N LYS A 99 40.23 -68.17 -21.54
CA LYS A 99 41.24 -68.64 -22.51
C LYS A 99 41.14 -68.03 -23.94
N LYS A 100 40.25 -67.05 -24.20
CA LYS A 100 39.94 -66.56 -25.57
C LYS A 100 40.27 -65.09 -25.89
N ARG A 101 40.68 -64.28 -24.91
CA ARG A 101 40.73 -62.80 -25.02
C ARG A 101 42.09 -62.25 -25.47
N GLY A 102 42.10 -61.12 -26.18
CA GLY A 102 43.28 -60.50 -26.79
C GLY A 102 43.72 -59.26 -26.01
N ARG A 103 44.98 -59.20 -25.60
CA ARG A 103 45.56 -58.03 -24.92
C ARG A 103 46.57 -57.38 -25.83
N VAL A 104 46.47 -56.07 -26.02
CA VAL A 104 47.25 -55.38 -27.04
C VAL A 104 47.89 -54.12 -26.47
N ILE A 105 49.19 -53.98 -26.70
CA ILE A 105 49.90 -52.73 -26.56
C ILE A 105 50.47 -52.35 -27.93
N VAL A 106 50.21 -51.13 -28.38
CA VAL A 106 50.77 -50.58 -29.62
C VAL A 106 51.61 -49.35 -29.26
N GLY A 107 52.93 -49.49 -29.31
CA GLY A 107 53.90 -48.42 -29.00
C GLY A 107 53.97 -48.01 -27.52
N GLY A 108 54.58 -46.86 -27.26
CA GLY A 108 54.70 -46.28 -25.91
C GLY A 108 55.79 -46.92 -25.03
N HIS A 109 55.84 -46.51 -23.76
CA HIS A 109 56.87 -46.92 -22.81
C HIS A 109 56.29 -47.24 -21.42
N HIS A 110 56.77 -48.30 -20.75
CA HIS A 110 56.31 -48.73 -19.41
C HIS A 110 54.81 -49.07 -19.31
N ASN A 111 54.14 -49.41 -20.41
CA ASN A 111 52.71 -49.71 -20.36
C ASN A 111 52.45 -51.14 -19.90
N THR A 112 51.41 -51.35 -19.09
CA THR A 112 51.04 -52.67 -18.58
C THR A 112 49.59 -53.01 -18.89
N VAL A 113 49.36 -54.16 -19.54
CA VAL A 113 48.04 -54.78 -19.66
C VAL A 113 48.05 -56.10 -18.92
N SER A 114 47.21 -56.22 -17.89
CA SER A 114 47.17 -57.40 -17.01
C SER A 114 45.80 -58.07 -16.93
N SER A 115 44.75 -57.48 -17.50
CA SER A 115 43.37 -58.00 -17.42
C SER A 115 42.57 -57.83 -18.71
N GLY A 116 41.56 -58.70 -18.90
CA GLY A 116 40.51 -58.58 -19.92
C GLY A 116 41.01 -58.54 -21.38
N ASP A 117 40.19 -57.97 -22.26
CA ASP A 117 40.55 -57.57 -23.64
C ASP A 117 41.24 -56.19 -23.66
N GLY A 118 42.15 -55.93 -22.73
CA GLY A 118 42.74 -54.61 -22.52
C GLY A 118 43.57 -54.11 -23.71
N ILE A 119 43.41 -52.84 -24.06
CA ILE A 119 44.13 -52.20 -25.17
C ILE A 119 44.82 -50.92 -24.68
N ILE A 120 46.11 -50.76 -25.00
CA ILE A 120 46.84 -49.51 -24.84
C ILE A 120 47.42 -49.09 -26.19
N LEU A 121 47.11 -47.86 -26.62
CA LEU A 121 47.65 -47.22 -27.82
C LEU A 121 48.60 -46.10 -27.41
N GLY A 122 49.91 -46.38 -27.32
CA GLY A 122 50.96 -45.41 -27.00
C GLY A 122 51.00 -44.93 -25.54
N GLY A 123 51.66 -43.78 -25.33
CA GLY A 123 51.79 -43.13 -24.02
C GLY A 123 52.87 -43.73 -23.10
N PHE A 124 52.93 -43.22 -21.86
CA PHE A 124 53.92 -43.60 -20.85
C PHE A 124 53.26 -44.05 -19.54
N ASN A 125 53.70 -45.20 -19.03
CA ASN A 125 53.28 -45.76 -17.73
C ASN A 125 51.77 -45.92 -17.56
N ASN A 126 51.07 -46.31 -18.63
CA ASN A 126 49.64 -46.57 -18.59
C ASN A 126 49.38 -48.01 -18.13
N THR A 127 48.31 -48.20 -17.36
CA THR A 127 47.92 -49.51 -16.81
C THR A 127 46.47 -49.84 -17.11
N VAL A 128 46.24 -50.93 -17.84
CA VAL A 128 44.93 -51.59 -17.93
C VAL A 128 44.98 -52.84 -17.05
N ALA A 129 44.32 -52.79 -15.90
CA ALA A 129 44.32 -53.84 -14.91
C ALA A 129 42.96 -53.92 -14.23
N ASN A 130 42.48 -55.12 -13.90
CA ASN A 130 41.33 -55.21 -13.00
C ASN A 130 41.72 -54.65 -11.65
N ALA A 131 40.82 -53.87 -11.05
CA ALA A 131 40.98 -53.42 -9.67
C ALA A 131 41.17 -54.67 -8.77
N ASN A 132 42.30 -54.71 -8.06
CA ASN A 132 42.66 -55.76 -7.12
C ASN A 132 41.43 -56.15 -6.26
N GLY A 133 40.96 -57.39 -6.39
CA GLY A 133 39.99 -57.95 -5.44
C GLY A 133 38.52 -57.54 -5.61
N VAL A 134 38.11 -56.90 -6.72
CA VAL A 134 36.67 -56.80 -7.03
C VAL A 134 36.19 -58.18 -7.47
N THR A 135 35.78 -58.99 -6.50
CA THR A 135 34.89 -60.11 -6.78
C THR A 135 33.61 -59.49 -7.31
N LEU A 136 33.39 -59.53 -8.62
CA LEU A 136 32.12 -59.16 -9.24
C LEU A 136 31.07 -60.07 -8.60
N LYS A 137 30.43 -59.63 -7.50
CA LYS A 137 29.53 -60.43 -6.64
C LYS A 137 28.29 -60.94 -7.37
N ASN A 138 28.17 -60.69 -8.67
CA ASN A 138 27.04 -61.04 -9.48
C ASN A 138 27.48 -61.77 -10.76
N GLY A 139 28.09 -62.96 -10.61
CA GLY A 139 28.19 -64.00 -11.66
C GLY A 139 28.75 -63.60 -13.03
N ASN A 140 29.37 -62.43 -13.20
CA ASN A 140 29.80 -61.95 -14.50
C ASN A 140 31.18 -62.52 -14.82
N LYS A 141 31.19 -63.64 -15.54
CA LYS A 141 32.41 -64.28 -16.07
C LYS A 141 33.03 -63.48 -17.22
N ASP A 142 32.38 -62.39 -17.64
CA ASP A 142 32.85 -61.52 -18.71
C ASP A 142 33.64 -60.32 -18.19
N ASN A 143 34.92 -60.58 -17.91
CA ASN A 143 35.94 -59.57 -17.64
C ASN A 143 36.23 -58.72 -18.91
N ARG A 144 35.32 -57.82 -19.29
CA ARG A 144 35.43 -56.96 -20.48
C ARG A 144 36.63 -56.02 -20.31
N GLY A 145 37.51 -55.94 -21.30
CA GLY A 145 38.71 -55.11 -21.24
C GLY A 145 38.40 -53.62 -21.31
N GLY A 146 39.31 -52.78 -20.81
CA GLY A 146 39.26 -51.34 -21.00
C GLY A 146 40.31 -50.85 -22.00
N ALA A 147 40.19 -49.60 -22.43
CA ALA A 147 41.09 -49.01 -23.43
C ALA A 147 41.77 -47.73 -22.91
N ILE A 148 43.05 -47.60 -23.22
CA ILE A 148 43.81 -46.36 -23.04
C ILE A 148 44.34 -45.89 -24.39
N VAL A 149 44.19 -44.59 -24.67
CA VAL A 149 44.78 -43.96 -25.84
C VAL A 149 45.69 -42.81 -25.41
N GLY A 150 47.00 -43.02 -25.52
CA GLY A 150 48.04 -42.04 -25.20
C GLY A 150 48.11 -41.64 -23.72
N GLY A 151 48.71 -40.48 -23.46
CA GLY A 151 48.82 -39.88 -22.13
C GLY A 151 49.91 -40.49 -21.23
N HIS A 152 49.94 -40.00 -19.99
CA HIS A 152 50.87 -40.40 -18.94
C HIS A 152 50.09 -40.89 -17.71
N HIS A 153 50.50 -42.02 -17.15
CA HIS A 153 49.97 -42.57 -15.89
C HIS A 153 48.47 -42.92 -15.89
N ASN A 154 47.83 -43.16 -17.02
CA ASN A 154 46.41 -43.50 -17.01
C ASN A 154 46.16 -44.90 -16.44
N VAL A 155 45.12 -45.04 -15.63
CA VAL A 155 44.69 -46.31 -15.04
C VAL A 155 43.27 -46.62 -15.49
N VAL A 156 43.08 -47.80 -16.10
CA VAL A 156 41.76 -48.31 -16.47
C VAL A 156 41.54 -49.63 -15.77
N SER A 157 40.49 -49.68 -14.95
CA SER A 157 40.13 -50.83 -14.14
C SER A 157 38.67 -51.26 -14.19
N GLY A 158 37.80 -50.41 -14.75
CA GLY A 158 36.43 -50.78 -15.08
C GLY A 158 36.33 -51.57 -16.39
N GLY A 159 35.31 -52.41 -16.51
CA GLY A 159 35.00 -53.09 -17.77
C GLY A 159 34.40 -52.12 -18.80
N ASP A 160 34.81 -52.23 -20.07
CA ASP A 160 34.47 -51.29 -21.15
C ASP A 160 34.83 -49.82 -20.85
N ALA A 161 35.71 -49.59 -19.88
CA ALA A 161 36.10 -48.24 -19.50
C ALA A 161 37.17 -47.69 -20.43
N ILE A 162 37.17 -46.37 -20.64
CA ILE A 162 38.07 -45.68 -21.56
C ILE A 162 38.77 -44.53 -20.85
N ALA A 163 40.09 -44.45 -21.00
CA ALA A 163 40.87 -43.26 -20.67
C ALA A 163 41.57 -42.72 -21.93
N LEU A 164 41.33 -41.45 -22.25
CA LEU A 164 41.96 -40.76 -23.37
C LEU A 164 42.83 -39.61 -22.85
N GLY A 165 44.09 -39.57 -23.28
CA GLY A 165 45.02 -38.52 -22.88
C GLY A 165 45.37 -38.52 -21.39
N GLY A 166 46.24 -37.59 -20.98
CA GLY A 166 46.74 -37.47 -19.60
C GLY A 166 47.82 -36.38 -19.54
N GLY A 167 47.91 -35.68 -18.41
CA GLY A 167 48.83 -34.55 -18.21
C GLY A 167 50.31 -34.93 -18.37
N THR A 168 51.17 -33.92 -18.55
CA THR A 168 52.61 -34.09 -18.81
C THR A 168 53.35 -34.62 -17.58
N SER A 169 54.38 -35.44 -17.80
CA SER A 169 55.25 -36.01 -16.76
C SER A 169 56.13 -34.97 -16.04
N GLN A 170 56.16 -33.74 -16.55
CA GLN A 170 56.96 -32.63 -16.05
C GLN A 170 56.16 -31.34 -16.25
N TRP A 171 56.22 -30.45 -15.25
CA TRP A 171 55.90 -29.05 -15.48
C TRP A 171 56.92 -28.45 -16.47
N ALA A 172 56.59 -27.32 -17.10
CA ALA A 172 57.46 -26.67 -18.09
C ALA A 172 58.85 -26.27 -17.53
N ASP A 173 59.01 -26.27 -16.20
CA ASP A 173 60.27 -25.99 -15.48
C ASP A 173 61.10 -27.25 -15.16
N GLY A 174 60.66 -28.44 -15.60
CA GLY A 174 61.38 -29.70 -15.39
C GLY A 174 61.17 -30.35 -14.02
N THR A 175 60.33 -29.79 -13.14
CA THR A 175 60.03 -30.40 -11.84
C THR A 175 59.01 -31.55 -12.00
N PRO A 176 59.09 -32.63 -11.18
CA PRO A 176 58.13 -33.73 -11.22
C PRO A 176 56.76 -33.24 -10.77
N ALA A 177 55.75 -33.31 -11.64
CA ALA A 177 54.38 -33.03 -11.24
C ALA A 177 53.91 -34.05 -10.18
N PRO A 178 53.09 -33.66 -9.18
CA PRO A 178 52.46 -34.61 -8.25
C PRO A 178 51.74 -35.68 -9.06
N GLU A 179 51.74 -36.92 -8.57
CA GLU A 179 51.20 -38.12 -9.24
C GLU A 179 49.67 -38.07 -9.40
N LEU A 180 49.17 -37.12 -10.21
CA LEU A 180 47.78 -36.98 -10.58
C LEU A 180 47.54 -37.79 -11.85
N TYR A 181 46.94 -38.96 -11.67
CA TYR A 181 46.59 -39.85 -12.78
C TYR A 181 45.10 -39.77 -13.11
N ASN A 182 44.78 -40.02 -14.38
CA ASN A 182 43.39 -40.28 -14.74
C ASN A 182 43.05 -41.74 -14.44
N GLU A 183 41.84 -41.96 -13.93
CA GLU A 183 41.36 -43.26 -13.55
C GLU A 183 39.96 -43.51 -14.08
N ALA A 184 39.82 -44.52 -14.94
CA ALA A 184 38.54 -45.06 -15.36
C ALA A 184 38.26 -46.38 -14.64
N GLY A 185 37.65 -46.28 -13.45
CA GLY A 185 37.43 -47.41 -12.55
C GLY A 185 35.99 -47.95 -12.53
N GLY A 186 35.02 -47.20 -13.05
CA GLY A 186 33.63 -47.65 -13.18
C GLY A 186 33.39 -48.51 -14.41
N GLU A 187 32.38 -49.38 -14.40
CA GLU A 187 31.98 -50.10 -15.63
C GLU A 187 31.30 -49.13 -16.61
N ASN A 188 31.65 -49.25 -17.90
CA ASN A 188 31.24 -48.33 -18.96
C ASN A 188 31.54 -46.85 -18.63
N SER A 189 32.66 -46.60 -17.95
CA SER A 189 33.07 -45.24 -17.54
C SER A 189 34.12 -44.64 -18.47
N GLY A 190 34.22 -43.31 -18.49
CA GLY A 190 35.10 -42.60 -19.41
C GLY A 190 35.80 -41.41 -18.78
N VAL A 191 37.12 -41.33 -18.93
CA VAL A 191 37.88 -40.09 -18.74
C VAL A 191 38.45 -39.66 -20.09
N LEU A 192 37.90 -38.60 -20.69
CA LEU A 192 38.20 -38.27 -22.09
C LEU A 192 39.31 -37.23 -22.25
N ALA A 193 39.62 -36.46 -21.21
CA ALA A 193 40.67 -35.45 -21.24
C ALA A 193 41.08 -35.02 -19.81
N GLY A 194 42.15 -34.23 -19.72
CA GLY A 194 42.59 -33.61 -18.47
C GLY A 194 43.57 -34.45 -17.66
N HIS A 195 43.74 -34.13 -16.37
CA HIS A 195 44.67 -34.83 -15.48
C HIS A 195 44.10 -35.01 -14.07
N GLY A 196 44.40 -36.12 -13.41
CA GLY A 196 43.90 -36.40 -12.06
C GLY A 196 42.40 -36.74 -11.99
N ASN A 197 41.74 -36.96 -13.12
CA ASN A 197 40.30 -37.16 -13.18
C ASN A 197 39.93 -38.63 -12.92
N LYS A 198 38.89 -38.87 -12.12
CA LYS A 198 38.49 -40.19 -11.64
C LYS A 198 37.03 -40.47 -11.94
N THR A 199 36.74 -41.68 -12.41
CA THR A 199 35.38 -42.19 -12.58
C THR A 199 35.21 -43.51 -11.86
N TYR A 200 34.17 -43.63 -11.04
CA TYR A 200 33.89 -44.81 -10.20
C TYR A 200 32.48 -45.37 -10.37
N GLY A 201 31.54 -44.58 -10.91
CA GLY A 201 30.16 -45.02 -11.14
C GLY A 201 29.96 -45.75 -12.47
N PHE A 202 28.87 -46.52 -12.55
CA PHE A 202 28.42 -47.14 -13.80
C PHE A 202 27.93 -46.07 -14.79
N ASN A 203 28.35 -46.09 -16.05
CA ASN A 203 28.03 -45.04 -17.04
C ASN A 203 28.48 -43.63 -16.60
N SER A 204 29.59 -43.52 -15.87
CA SER A 204 30.10 -42.22 -15.41
C SER A 204 31.15 -41.66 -16.36
N VAL A 205 31.13 -40.34 -16.58
CA VAL A 205 32.02 -39.67 -17.52
C VAL A 205 32.61 -38.39 -16.95
N VAL A 206 33.90 -38.18 -17.22
CA VAL A 206 34.59 -36.90 -17.02
C VAL A 206 35.12 -36.40 -18.36
N LEU A 207 34.61 -35.25 -18.79
CA LEU A 207 34.95 -34.58 -20.05
C LEU A 207 35.97 -33.45 -19.80
N GLY A 208 37.16 -33.80 -19.32
CA GLY A 208 38.26 -32.83 -19.12
C GLY A 208 38.37 -32.22 -17.72
N GLY A 209 39.24 -31.22 -17.61
CA GLY A 209 39.52 -30.53 -16.35
C GLY A 209 40.58 -31.21 -15.49
N SER A 210 40.63 -30.89 -14.20
CA SER A 210 41.61 -31.45 -13.27
C SER A 210 41.02 -31.93 -11.95
N GLN A 211 41.45 -33.10 -11.47
CA GLN A 211 41.04 -33.63 -10.15
C GLN A 211 39.52 -33.80 -9.99
N ASN A 212 38.80 -34.02 -11.09
CA ASN A 212 37.35 -34.19 -11.08
C ASN A 212 36.97 -35.63 -10.77
N ILE A 213 35.83 -35.83 -10.10
CA ILE A 213 35.33 -37.14 -9.69
C ILE A 213 33.89 -37.30 -10.18
N ALA A 214 33.62 -38.37 -10.93
CA ALA A 214 32.26 -38.82 -11.24
C ALA A 214 32.02 -40.20 -10.62
N GLY A 215 31.05 -40.29 -9.71
CA GLY A 215 30.74 -41.46 -8.91
C GLY A 215 31.43 -41.47 -7.53
N ASP A 216 30.90 -42.32 -6.65
CA ASP A 216 31.38 -42.49 -5.28
C ASP A 216 32.54 -43.49 -5.23
N GLU A 217 33.72 -43.04 -4.77
CA GLU A 217 34.92 -43.88 -4.63
C GLU A 217 34.71 -45.03 -3.64
N ALA A 218 33.92 -44.81 -2.58
CA ALA A 218 33.65 -45.85 -1.59
C ALA A 218 32.85 -47.02 -2.19
N LYS A 219 32.15 -46.78 -3.31
CA LYS A 219 31.32 -47.76 -4.02
C LYS A 219 32.00 -48.32 -5.26
N ARG A 220 33.31 -48.16 -5.39
CA ARG A 220 34.11 -48.72 -6.48
C ARG A 220 33.91 -50.24 -6.56
N GLY A 221 33.42 -50.71 -7.71
CA GLY A 221 33.19 -52.14 -7.96
C GLY A 221 31.88 -52.69 -7.41
N GLU A 222 31.05 -51.87 -6.75
CA GLU A 222 29.68 -52.24 -6.39
C GLU A 222 28.77 -52.15 -7.62
N ILE A 223 28.76 -53.22 -8.42
CA ILE A 223 27.86 -53.34 -9.56
C ILE A 223 26.46 -53.74 -9.07
N GLU A 224 25.60 -52.74 -8.88
CA GLU A 224 24.17 -52.95 -8.80
C GLU A 224 23.58 -52.88 -10.23
N ARG A 225 23.62 -54.00 -10.96
CA ARG A 225 22.91 -54.09 -12.24
C ARG A 225 21.42 -53.77 -12.02
N GLY A 226 20.89 -52.78 -12.74
CA GLY A 226 19.49 -52.35 -12.67
C GLY A 226 19.25 -50.97 -12.06
N GLN A 227 20.30 -50.26 -11.61
CA GLN A 227 20.24 -48.85 -11.25
C GLN A 227 21.26 -48.10 -12.10
N GLU A 228 20.83 -47.45 -13.19
CA GLU A 228 21.74 -46.63 -14.01
C GLU A 228 22.26 -45.46 -13.16
N LYS A 229 23.52 -45.53 -12.74
CA LYS A 229 24.18 -44.47 -11.95
C LYS A 229 24.88 -43.49 -12.89
N ASN A 230 24.16 -42.90 -13.85
CA ASN A 230 24.80 -41.99 -14.82
C ASN A 230 25.37 -40.77 -14.08
N GLN A 231 26.67 -40.47 -14.19
CA GLN A 231 27.24 -39.24 -13.63
C GLN A 231 28.10 -38.53 -14.65
N ALA A 232 28.04 -37.21 -14.66
CA ALA A 232 28.83 -36.42 -15.60
C ALA A 232 29.55 -35.27 -14.88
N VAL A 233 30.84 -35.14 -15.14
CA VAL A 233 31.56 -33.90 -14.90
C VAL A 233 32.08 -33.36 -16.22
N VAL A 234 31.79 -32.09 -16.49
CA VAL A 234 32.21 -31.41 -17.73
C VAL A 234 33.22 -30.32 -17.38
N GLY A 235 34.51 -30.62 -17.48
CA GLY A 235 35.59 -29.67 -17.22
C GLY A 235 35.69 -29.15 -15.78
N GLY A 236 36.37 -28.02 -15.61
CA GLY A 236 36.63 -27.41 -14.31
C GLY A 236 37.66 -28.16 -13.46
N SER A 237 37.74 -27.85 -12.17
CA SER A 237 38.71 -28.44 -11.25
C SER A 237 38.10 -28.84 -9.91
N LYS A 238 38.48 -30.02 -9.39
CA LYS A 238 38.03 -30.55 -8.10
C LYS A 238 36.51 -30.71 -7.97
N ASN A 239 35.83 -30.88 -9.09
CA ASN A 239 34.38 -31.07 -9.14
C ASN A 239 34.00 -32.51 -8.81
N LYS A 240 32.84 -32.71 -8.16
CA LYS A 240 32.35 -34.02 -7.73
C LYS A 240 30.89 -34.24 -8.09
N ALA A 241 30.63 -35.12 -9.06
CA ALA A 241 29.29 -35.64 -9.35
C ALA A 241 29.11 -36.99 -8.65
N LEU A 242 28.50 -37.00 -7.46
CA LEU A 242 28.42 -38.19 -6.59
C LEU A 242 27.04 -38.86 -6.64
N GLY A 243 25.97 -38.09 -6.84
CA GLY A 243 24.60 -38.59 -6.90
C GLY A 243 24.30 -39.40 -8.18
N ILE A 244 23.22 -40.17 -8.18
CA ILE A 244 22.72 -40.85 -9.39
C ILE A 244 22.16 -39.80 -10.35
N ASN A 245 22.51 -39.82 -11.63
CA ASN A 245 22.16 -38.78 -12.62
C ASN A 245 22.66 -37.38 -12.23
N ALA A 246 23.67 -37.29 -11.37
CA ALA A 246 24.24 -36.02 -10.97
C ALA A 246 25.14 -35.45 -12.07
N ILE A 247 25.04 -34.13 -12.27
CA ILE A 247 25.81 -33.41 -13.29
C ILE A 247 26.55 -32.26 -12.62
N VAL A 248 27.84 -32.15 -12.91
CA VAL A 248 28.63 -30.97 -12.56
C VAL A 248 29.25 -30.37 -13.81
N VAL A 249 29.12 -29.06 -13.98
CA VAL A 249 29.61 -28.37 -15.17
C VAL A 249 30.54 -27.22 -14.79
N GLY A 250 31.77 -27.30 -15.30
CA GLY A 250 32.79 -26.25 -15.23
C GLY A 250 33.22 -25.87 -13.81
N GLY A 251 33.93 -24.76 -13.71
CA GLY A 251 34.17 -24.11 -12.43
C GLY A 251 35.14 -24.84 -11.47
N ASN A 252 35.00 -24.60 -10.17
CA ASN A 252 35.91 -25.14 -9.16
C ASN A 252 35.17 -25.65 -7.91
N ASN A 253 35.53 -26.83 -7.41
CA ASN A 253 35.02 -27.39 -6.14
C ASN A 253 33.48 -27.52 -6.06
N ASN A 254 32.79 -27.73 -7.18
CA ASN A 254 31.35 -27.95 -7.16
C ASN A 254 31.02 -29.41 -6.78
N VAL A 255 29.95 -29.61 -6.04
CA VAL A 255 29.50 -30.93 -5.58
C VAL A 255 28.02 -31.13 -5.87
N ALA A 256 27.69 -32.15 -6.66
CA ALA A 256 26.33 -32.61 -6.90
C ALA A 256 26.20 -34.02 -6.28
N SER A 257 25.66 -34.09 -5.06
CA SER A 257 25.52 -35.36 -4.31
C SER A 257 24.11 -35.91 -4.31
N GLY A 258 23.10 -35.08 -4.57
CA GLY A 258 21.70 -35.53 -4.70
C GLY A 258 21.44 -36.31 -5.99
N ARG A 259 20.43 -37.19 -5.99
CA ARG A 259 19.96 -37.84 -7.23
C ARG A 259 19.38 -36.79 -8.18
N ASN A 260 19.67 -36.85 -9.47
CA ASN A 260 19.24 -35.86 -10.48
C ASN A 260 19.68 -34.42 -10.14
N SER A 261 20.74 -34.24 -9.37
CA SER A 261 21.19 -32.91 -8.93
C SER A 261 22.15 -32.28 -9.94
N VAL A 262 22.17 -30.95 -9.98
CA VAL A 262 23.06 -30.18 -10.86
C VAL A 262 23.80 -29.11 -10.07
N ALA A 263 25.13 -29.11 -10.16
CA ALA A 263 25.96 -28.07 -9.55
C ALA A 263 26.87 -27.39 -10.58
N MET A 264 26.94 -26.06 -10.56
CA MET A 264 27.80 -25.28 -11.47
C MET A 264 28.33 -24.01 -10.80
N GLY A 265 29.50 -23.54 -11.24
CA GLY A 265 30.13 -22.30 -10.77
C GLY A 265 31.31 -22.54 -9.82
N VAL A 266 31.36 -21.93 -8.65
CA VAL A 266 32.47 -22.09 -7.69
C VAL A 266 31.92 -22.46 -6.33
N ARG A 267 32.35 -23.61 -5.80
CA ARG A 267 31.93 -24.18 -4.51
C ARG A 267 30.41 -24.35 -4.37
N SER A 268 29.68 -24.56 -5.48
CA SER A 268 28.24 -24.85 -5.44
C SER A 268 27.98 -26.26 -4.93
N LEU A 269 26.94 -26.42 -4.11
CA LEU A 269 26.54 -27.70 -3.50
C LEU A 269 25.06 -27.99 -3.79
N ALA A 270 24.78 -29.03 -4.56
CA ALA A 270 23.44 -29.57 -4.81
C ALA A 270 23.31 -30.94 -4.13
N ALA A 271 22.76 -30.96 -2.91
CA ALA A 271 22.70 -32.16 -2.07
C ALA A 271 21.34 -32.88 -2.11
N GLY A 272 20.24 -32.16 -2.31
CA GLY A 272 18.90 -32.75 -2.38
C GLY A 272 18.60 -33.46 -3.71
N ILE A 273 17.61 -34.35 -3.70
CA ILE A 273 17.09 -34.99 -4.92
C ILE A 273 16.48 -33.93 -5.84
N GLY A 274 16.90 -33.88 -7.10
CA GLY A 274 16.45 -32.88 -8.08
C GLY A 274 16.91 -31.46 -7.76
N SER A 275 17.88 -31.28 -6.85
CA SER A 275 18.35 -29.96 -6.46
C SER A 275 19.23 -29.30 -7.52
N LEU A 276 19.19 -27.97 -7.55
CA LEU A 276 19.96 -27.14 -8.46
C LEU A 276 20.76 -26.10 -7.68
N ALA A 277 22.09 -26.13 -7.82
CA ALA A 277 22.99 -25.18 -7.20
C ALA A 277 23.87 -24.49 -8.23
N LEU A 278 23.64 -23.20 -8.45
CA LEU A 278 24.36 -22.38 -9.42
C LEU A 278 24.97 -21.17 -8.71
N GLY A 279 26.20 -20.79 -9.08
CA GLY A 279 26.78 -19.51 -8.67
C GLY A 279 28.18 -19.61 -8.11
N GLY A 280 28.62 -18.54 -7.46
CA GLY A 280 29.97 -18.36 -6.93
C GLY A 280 30.65 -17.13 -7.51
N LEU A 281 31.41 -16.42 -6.69
CA LEU A 281 32.27 -15.32 -7.11
C LEU A 281 33.58 -15.87 -7.68
N THR A 282 34.06 -15.28 -8.77
CA THR A 282 35.42 -15.52 -9.25
C THR A 282 36.41 -14.82 -8.31
N GLU A 283 37.38 -15.56 -7.76
CA GLU A 283 38.35 -15.13 -6.72
C GLU A 283 39.34 -14.01 -7.15
N LYS A 284 39.06 -13.21 -8.19
CA LYS A 284 40.04 -12.27 -8.75
C LYS A 284 40.20 -10.96 -7.94
N LYS A 285 39.14 -10.48 -7.30
CA LYS A 285 39.10 -9.10 -6.76
C LYS A 285 39.84 -8.93 -5.41
N LEU A 286 39.90 -9.95 -4.56
CA LEU A 286 40.64 -9.86 -3.27
C LEU A 286 42.15 -9.74 -3.48
N ALA A 287 42.70 -10.56 -4.37
CA ALA A 287 44.13 -10.53 -4.67
C ALA A 287 44.55 -9.18 -5.27
N ASP A 288 43.75 -8.63 -6.17
CA ASP A 288 44.00 -7.30 -6.76
C ASP A 288 43.99 -6.20 -5.69
N LEU A 289 43.04 -6.23 -4.74
CA LEU A 289 42.96 -5.24 -3.65
C LEU A 289 44.10 -5.40 -2.62
N ILE A 290 44.47 -6.64 -2.26
CA ILE A 290 45.61 -6.90 -1.37
C ILE A 290 46.91 -6.40 -2.02
N ASN A 291 47.10 -6.68 -3.30
CA ASN A 291 48.28 -6.22 -4.05
C ASN A 291 48.33 -4.70 -4.21
N ALA A 292 47.17 -4.04 -4.28
CA ALA A 292 47.05 -2.59 -4.27
C ALA A 292 47.25 -1.97 -2.87
N GLY A 293 47.28 -2.77 -1.80
CA GLY A 293 47.30 -2.29 -0.42
C GLY A 293 46.00 -1.58 0.00
N ASP A 294 44.90 -1.82 -0.70
CA ASP A 294 43.61 -1.15 -0.48
C ASP A 294 42.77 -1.88 0.59
N TYR A 295 43.20 -1.77 1.85
CA TYR A 295 42.55 -2.45 2.97
C TYR A 295 41.14 -1.91 3.27
N GLU A 296 40.90 -0.61 3.09
CA GLU A 296 39.56 -0.02 3.21
C GLU A 296 38.63 -0.56 2.12
N GLY A 297 39.12 -0.67 0.88
CA GLY A 297 38.38 -1.30 -0.21
C GLY A 297 38.05 -2.77 0.06
N ILE A 298 38.96 -3.51 0.70
CA ILE A 298 38.71 -4.88 1.15
C ILE A 298 37.63 -4.94 2.23
N VAL A 299 37.73 -4.13 3.28
CA VAL A 299 36.73 -4.10 4.36
C VAL A 299 35.37 -3.67 3.82
N LYS A 300 35.32 -2.78 2.81
CA LYS A 300 34.07 -2.38 2.17
C LYS A 300 33.46 -3.48 1.30
N GLU A 301 34.28 -4.15 0.49
CA GLU A 301 33.85 -5.23 -0.41
C GLU A 301 33.43 -6.49 0.37
N TYR A 302 34.17 -6.82 1.43
CA TYR A 302 33.97 -7.97 2.29
C TYR A 302 33.48 -7.55 3.68
N LYS A 303 32.62 -6.52 3.76
CA LYS A 303 32.15 -5.95 5.04
C LYS A 303 31.60 -6.98 6.02
N ASP A 304 31.00 -8.03 5.51
CA ASP A 304 30.38 -9.09 6.30
C ASP A 304 31.38 -10.16 6.76
N ALA A 305 32.64 -10.08 6.31
CA ALA A 305 33.77 -10.87 6.80
C ALA A 305 34.44 -10.25 8.05
N PHE A 306 34.17 -8.97 8.33
CA PHE A 306 34.83 -8.22 9.39
C PHE A 306 33.79 -7.67 10.37
N SER A 307 33.88 -8.07 11.63
CA SER A 307 33.19 -7.37 12.72
C SER A 307 33.87 -6.03 13.02
N ILE A 308 33.19 -5.16 13.77
CA ILE A 308 33.78 -3.88 14.23
C ILE A 308 35.09 -4.11 15.01
N ALA A 309 35.17 -5.22 15.77
CA ALA A 309 36.39 -5.61 16.49
C ALA A 309 37.51 -6.00 15.53
N ASP A 310 37.19 -6.76 14.46
CA ASP A 310 38.18 -7.16 13.45
C ASP A 310 38.73 -5.95 12.68
N ILE A 311 37.88 -4.96 12.37
CA ILE A 311 38.31 -3.72 11.72
C ILE A 311 39.27 -2.95 12.63
N THR A 312 38.96 -2.87 13.93
CA THR A 312 39.81 -2.20 14.93
C THR A 312 41.16 -2.91 15.08
N GLU A 313 41.17 -4.24 15.07
CA GLU A 313 42.40 -5.05 15.11
C GLU A 313 43.24 -4.84 13.84
N LEU A 314 42.60 -4.83 12.67
CA LEU A 314 43.26 -4.59 11.38
C LEU A 314 43.89 -3.19 11.29
N ASP A 315 43.23 -2.16 11.84
CA ASP A 315 43.76 -0.79 11.89
C ASP A 315 44.96 -0.69 12.84
N GLY A 316 44.94 -1.42 13.95
CA GLY A 316 46.01 -1.46 14.95
C GLY A 316 47.28 -2.21 14.51
N MET A 317 47.22 -3.02 13.46
CA MET A 317 48.39 -3.73 12.91
C MET A 317 49.37 -2.79 12.21
N SER A 318 50.66 -2.95 12.44
CA SER A 318 51.72 -2.10 11.86
C SER A 318 52.38 -2.70 10.61
N GLN A 319 52.43 -4.04 10.51
CA GLN A 319 53.09 -4.72 9.39
C GLN A 319 52.09 -5.11 8.29
N THR A 320 52.40 -4.76 7.04
CA THR A 320 51.64 -5.16 5.83
C THR A 320 51.43 -6.68 5.76
N ALA A 321 52.44 -7.47 6.13
CA ALA A 321 52.34 -8.94 6.11
C ALA A 321 51.31 -9.46 7.13
N GLU A 322 51.24 -8.88 8.33
CA GLU A 322 50.27 -9.25 9.36
C GLU A 322 48.85 -8.86 8.95
N LYS A 323 48.67 -7.65 8.40
CA LYS A 323 47.38 -7.22 7.82
C LYS A 323 46.90 -8.17 6.74
N ASN A 324 47.79 -8.54 5.82
CA ASN A 324 47.47 -9.45 4.72
C ASN A 324 47.06 -10.83 5.24
N VAL A 325 47.78 -11.38 6.22
CA VAL A 325 47.43 -12.69 6.82
C VAL A 325 46.07 -12.61 7.51
N PHE A 326 45.82 -11.59 8.33
CA PHE A 326 44.55 -11.41 9.03
C PHE A 326 43.37 -11.27 8.06
N ILE A 327 43.52 -10.42 7.03
CA ILE A 327 42.52 -10.25 5.97
C ILE A 327 42.27 -11.57 5.25
N LEU A 328 43.33 -12.28 4.87
CA LEU A 328 43.21 -13.55 4.17
C LEU A 328 42.49 -14.58 5.03
N GLU A 329 42.75 -14.64 6.34
CA GLU A 329 42.05 -15.53 7.26
C GLU A 329 40.56 -15.17 7.37
N LYS A 330 40.23 -13.91 7.64
CA LYS A 330 38.83 -13.45 7.79
C LYS A 330 38.03 -13.62 6.50
N VAL A 331 38.59 -13.18 5.38
CA VAL A 331 37.94 -13.30 4.08
C VAL A 331 37.84 -14.77 3.66
N ALA A 332 38.83 -15.62 3.94
CA ALA A 332 38.73 -17.05 3.65
C ALA A 332 37.64 -17.75 4.48
N GLU A 333 37.47 -17.38 5.74
CA GLU A 333 36.41 -17.90 6.60
C GLU A 333 35.02 -17.46 6.11
N PHE A 334 34.84 -16.17 5.85
CA PHE A 334 33.63 -15.63 5.22
C PHE A 334 33.31 -16.28 3.87
N GLN A 335 34.33 -16.53 3.08
CA GLN A 335 34.22 -17.19 1.79
C GLN A 335 33.83 -18.67 1.90
N LYS A 336 34.24 -19.40 2.95
CA LYS A 336 33.74 -20.78 3.16
C LYS A 336 32.21 -20.81 3.33
N GLU A 337 31.67 -19.79 3.97
CA GLU A 337 30.22 -19.69 4.20
C GLU A 337 29.45 -19.16 2.99
N ASN A 338 30.04 -18.23 2.21
CA ASN A 338 29.34 -17.45 1.16
C ASN A 338 29.75 -17.74 -0.29
N GLN A 339 30.40 -18.87 -0.57
CA GLN A 339 30.73 -19.28 -1.93
C GLN A 339 29.75 -20.32 -2.50
N GLY A 340 29.36 -20.10 -3.75
CA GLY A 340 28.43 -20.97 -4.50
C GLY A 340 26.98 -20.86 -4.04
N GLY A 341 26.08 -21.48 -4.80
CA GLY A 341 24.73 -21.77 -4.32
C GLY A 341 24.74 -23.06 -3.50
N LYS A 342 23.94 -23.13 -2.44
CA LYS A 342 23.79 -24.32 -1.57
C LYS A 342 22.33 -24.75 -1.54
N ALA A 343 22.02 -25.81 -2.28
CA ALA A 343 20.69 -26.42 -2.36
C ALA A 343 20.72 -27.74 -1.57
N TYR A 344 20.26 -27.71 -0.32
CA TYR A 344 20.47 -28.80 0.64
C TYR A 344 19.42 -29.92 0.55
N THR A 345 18.19 -29.56 0.22
CA THR A 345 17.01 -30.41 0.38
C THR A 345 16.38 -30.76 -0.96
N ASP A 346 15.49 -31.75 -0.96
CA ASP A 346 14.84 -32.23 -2.19
C ASP A 346 14.08 -31.11 -2.91
N GLY A 347 14.24 -31.03 -4.23
CA GLY A 347 13.65 -29.98 -5.07
C GLY A 347 14.19 -28.56 -4.85
N SER A 348 15.16 -28.37 -3.95
CA SER A 348 15.66 -27.04 -3.62
C SER A 348 16.47 -26.41 -4.76
N VAL A 349 16.36 -25.10 -4.90
CA VAL A 349 17.03 -24.31 -5.95
C VAL A 349 17.79 -23.15 -5.31
N ALA A 350 19.11 -23.15 -5.44
CA ALA A 350 19.99 -22.09 -4.96
C ALA A 350 20.75 -21.48 -6.16
N ILE A 351 20.43 -20.23 -6.51
CA ILE A 351 21.01 -19.54 -7.67
C ILE A 351 21.63 -18.21 -7.25
N GLY A 352 22.95 -18.15 -7.38
CA GLY A 352 23.79 -16.99 -7.10
C GLY A 352 24.69 -17.20 -5.88
N SER A 353 25.67 -16.31 -5.69
CA SER A 353 26.72 -16.52 -4.69
C SER A 353 26.17 -16.43 -3.27
N GLY A 354 26.51 -17.41 -2.43
CA GLY A 354 26.12 -17.47 -1.03
C GLY A 354 24.64 -17.78 -0.82
N THR A 355 23.90 -18.15 -1.86
CA THR A 355 22.49 -18.52 -1.71
C THR A 355 22.35 -19.83 -0.96
N ILE A 356 21.35 -19.91 -0.08
CA ILE A 356 21.05 -21.10 0.71
C ILE A 356 19.56 -21.42 0.54
N ALA A 357 19.28 -22.58 -0.06
CA ALA A 357 17.96 -23.14 -0.20
C ALA A 357 17.87 -24.45 0.60
N GLY A 358 16.92 -24.48 1.54
CA GLY A 358 16.74 -25.56 2.48
C GLY A 358 17.73 -25.50 3.64
N LYS A 359 17.56 -26.43 4.59
CA LYS A 359 18.49 -26.63 5.69
C LYS A 359 19.32 -27.88 5.44
N GLU A 360 20.59 -27.86 5.83
CA GLU A 360 21.43 -29.06 5.81
C GLU A 360 20.76 -30.19 6.64
N ASN A 361 20.66 -31.38 6.05
CA ASN A 361 19.94 -32.54 6.62
C ASN A 361 18.44 -32.26 6.89
N GLY A 362 17.87 -31.26 6.25
CA GLY A 362 16.47 -30.91 6.33
C GLY A 362 15.61 -31.62 5.28
N THR A 363 14.34 -31.23 5.21
CA THR A 363 13.34 -31.75 4.25
C THR A 363 12.55 -30.64 3.57
N GLU A 364 12.97 -29.39 3.76
CA GLU A 364 12.23 -28.21 3.35
C GLU A 364 12.30 -27.98 1.84
N GLU A 365 11.17 -27.80 1.17
CA GLU A 365 11.17 -27.37 -0.23
C GLU A 365 11.44 -25.85 -0.29
N ALA A 366 12.53 -25.41 -0.91
CA ALA A 366 12.92 -24.00 -0.85
C ALA A 366 13.62 -23.51 -2.11
N VAL A 367 13.41 -22.22 -2.42
CA VAL A 367 14.04 -21.54 -3.55
C VAL A 367 14.72 -20.27 -3.06
N ALA A 368 16.02 -20.16 -3.28
CA ALA A 368 16.81 -18.98 -2.98
C ALA A 368 17.52 -18.47 -4.23
N MET A 369 17.29 -17.21 -4.58
CA MET A 369 17.84 -16.59 -5.79
C MET A 369 18.34 -15.17 -5.50
N GLY A 370 19.55 -14.86 -5.97
CA GLY A 370 20.18 -13.56 -5.77
C GLY A 370 21.57 -13.72 -5.16
N TYR A 371 21.98 -12.76 -4.34
CA TYR A 371 23.25 -12.85 -3.63
C TYR A 371 22.95 -13.00 -2.15
N ARG A 372 23.47 -14.06 -1.53
CA ARG A 372 23.26 -14.40 -0.11
C ARG A 372 21.79 -14.51 0.30
N ALA A 373 20.89 -14.77 -0.66
CA ALA A 373 19.49 -15.07 -0.38
C ALA A 373 19.38 -16.38 0.42
N LYS A 374 18.50 -16.42 1.43
CA LYS A 374 18.33 -17.56 2.33
C LYS A 374 16.85 -17.94 2.41
N ALA A 375 16.50 -19.10 1.86
CA ALA A 375 15.19 -19.73 2.00
C ALA A 375 15.38 -21.01 2.80
N ILE A 376 15.09 -20.98 4.11
CA ILE A 376 15.56 -22.00 5.07
C ILE A 376 14.43 -22.73 5.81
N LYS A 377 13.18 -22.52 5.40
CA LYS A 377 12.00 -23.23 5.90
C LYS A 377 11.20 -23.86 4.77
N ASP A 378 10.26 -24.74 5.14
CA ASP A 378 9.42 -25.45 4.18
C ASP A 378 8.59 -24.47 3.33
N LYS A 379 8.56 -24.72 2.03
CA LYS A 379 7.85 -23.96 0.99
C LYS A 379 8.17 -22.47 1.02
N THR A 380 9.46 -22.14 1.08
CA THR A 380 9.92 -20.75 1.10
C THR A 380 10.54 -20.28 -0.20
N LEU A 381 10.37 -18.99 -0.49
CA LEU A 381 11.05 -18.30 -1.58
C LEU A 381 11.79 -17.08 -1.03
N ALA A 382 13.10 -17.00 -1.28
CA ALA A 382 13.89 -15.80 -1.05
C ALA A 382 14.46 -15.30 -2.38
N LEU A 383 14.02 -14.13 -2.84
CA LEU A 383 14.45 -13.53 -4.10
C LEU A 383 14.99 -12.12 -3.85
N GLY A 384 16.31 -11.95 -3.92
CA GLY A 384 16.96 -10.65 -3.73
C GLY A 384 18.31 -10.74 -3.04
N PHE A 385 19.00 -9.60 -2.93
CA PHE A 385 20.26 -9.48 -2.19
C PHE A 385 19.98 -9.58 -0.69
N ASP A 386 20.59 -10.52 0.02
CA ASP A 386 20.36 -10.74 1.46
C ASP A 386 18.88 -10.98 1.85
N ALA A 387 18.02 -11.39 0.91
CA ALA A 387 16.63 -11.73 1.19
C ALA A 387 16.57 -12.99 2.08
N LYS A 388 15.73 -13.00 3.11
CA LYS A 388 15.64 -14.07 4.11
C LYS A 388 14.21 -14.52 4.34
N ALA A 389 13.89 -15.70 3.83
CA ALA A 389 12.66 -16.44 4.11
C ALA A 389 12.94 -17.57 5.11
N ASP A 390 12.65 -17.32 6.38
CA ASP A 390 12.91 -18.19 7.52
C ASP A 390 11.65 -18.60 8.30
N HIS A 391 10.49 -18.37 7.70
CA HIS A 391 9.18 -18.84 8.17
C HIS A 391 8.50 -19.67 7.07
N ALA A 392 7.84 -20.78 7.43
CA ALA A 392 7.24 -21.68 6.44
C ALA A 392 6.17 -20.99 5.57
N ASN A 393 5.96 -21.49 4.35
CA ASN A 393 4.98 -20.97 3.38
C ASN A 393 5.13 -19.46 3.07
N SER A 394 6.32 -18.89 3.27
CA SER A 394 6.55 -17.45 3.19
C SER A 394 7.50 -17.06 2.06
N VAL A 395 7.38 -15.80 1.63
CA VAL A 395 8.16 -15.22 0.54
C VAL A 395 8.89 -13.98 1.05
N ALA A 396 10.20 -13.91 0.86
CA ALA A 396 11.00 -12.70 1.00
C ALA A 396 11.38 -12.17 -0.39
N LEU A 397 10.94 -10.96 -0.72
CA LEU A 397 11.11 -10.35 -2.04
C LEU A 397 11.82 -9.00 -1.95
N GLY A 398 13.03 -8.93 -2.50
CA GLY A 398 13.84 -7.72 -2.58
C GLY A 398 14.99 -7.70 -1.58
N GLU A 399 15.82 -6.66 -1.71
CA GLU A 399 17.02 -6.49 -0.89
C GLU A 399 16.68 -6.42 0.60
N GLN A 400 17.34 -7.24 1.42
CA GLN A 400 17.16 -7.35 2.88
C GLN A 400 15.72 -7.64 3.33
N ALA A 401 14.85 -8.14 2.45
CA ALA A 401 13.51 -8.53 2.84
C ALA A 401 13.58 -9.71 3.82
N GLU A 402 12.87 -9.63 4.95
CA GLU A 402 12.86 -10.68 5.98
C GLU A 402 11.42 -11.08 6.31
N THR A 403 11.14 -12.38 6.25
CA THR A 403 9.83 -12.92 6.65
C THR A 403 9.65 -12.87 8.16
N LYS A 404 8.41 -12.80 8.62
CA LYS A 404 8.03 -12.93 10.02
C LYS A 404 6.92 -13.97 10.18
N ALA A 405 6.67 -14.41 11.41
CA ALA A 405 5.53 -15.27 11.69
C ALA A 405 4.21 -14.60 11.26
N SER A 406 3.35 -15.34 10.58
CA SER A 406 2.01 -14.90 10.26
C SER A 406 1.19 -14.77 11.55
N VAL A 407 0.45 -13.67 11.67
CA VAL A 407 -0.43 -13.40 12.81
C VAL A 407 -1.85 -13.30 12.28
N ASP A 408 -2.77 -14.07 12.88
CA ASP A 408 -4.20 -14.00 12.57
C ASP A 408 -4.82 -12.78 13.26
N ILE A 409 -5.24 -11.79 12.45
CA ILE A 409 -5.79 -10.51 12.93
C ILE A 409 -7.26 -10.44 12.51
N ASN A 410 -8.15 -10.85 13.43
CA ASN A 410 -9.60 -10.83 13.20
C ASN A 410 -10.30 -9.58 13.78
N LYS A 411 -9.56 -8.75 14.53
CA LYS A 411 -10.08 -7.55 15.20
C LYS A 411 -8.98 -6.53 15.52
N ALA A 412 -9.38 -5.27 15.64
CA ALA A 412 -8.58 -4.17 16.17
C ALA A 412 -9.44 -3.29 17.09
N ILE A 413 -8.84 -2.72 18.13
CA ILE A 413 -9.50 -1.72 18.99
C ILE A 413 -8.69 -0.44 18.90
N VAL A 414 -9.32 0.64 18.44
CA VAL A 414 -8.68 1.96 18.31
C VAL A 414 -9.54 2.94 19.10
N SER A 415 -8.94 3.59 20.10
CA SER A 415 -9.63 4.56 20.97
C SER A 415 -10.93 4.02 21.59
N GLY A 416 -10.95 2.74 21.97
CA GLY A 416 -12.12 2.07 22.55
C GLY A 416 -13.16 1.58 21.54
N ILE A 417 -13.02 1.90 20.25
CA ILE A 417 -13.90 1.44 19.18
C ILE A 417 -13.38 0.11 18.62
N LYS A 418 -14.24 -0.91 18.59
CA LYS A 418 -13.93 -2.23 18.04
C LYS A 418 -14.21 -2.27 16.53
N TYR A 419 -13.18 -2.62 15.77
CA TYR A 419 -13.25 -3.05 14.37
C TYR A 419 -13.01 -4.56 14.35
N GLY A 420 -13.78 -5.32 13.58
CA GLY A 420 -13.63 -6.78 13.56
C GLY A 420 -14.36 -7.45 12.40
N ASN A 421 -14.36 -8.78 12.44
CA ASN A 421 -14.80 -9.64 11.32
C ASN A 421 -13.93 -9.45 10.07
N PHE A 422 -12.62 -9.25 10.26
CA PHE A 422 -11.70 -9.18 9.13
C PHE A 422 -11.62 -10.54 8.44
N ALA A 423 -11.66 -10.53 7.11
CA ALA A 423 -11.62 -11.72 6.29
C ALA A 423 -10.18 -12.25 6.12
N GLY A 424 -10.08 -13.57 5.92
CA GLY A 424 -8.84 -14.27 5.59
C GLY A 424 -8.16 -14.93 6.79
N THR A 425 -7.52 -16.08 6.55
CA THR A 425 -6.65 -16.76 7.52
C THR A 425 -5.26 -16.84 6.92
N PRO A 426 -4.24 -16.25 7.55
CA PRO A 426 -2.91 -16.17 6.94
C PRO A 426 -2.21 -17.53 6.98
N ASN A 427 -1.49 -17.87 5.92
CA ASN A 427 -0.63 -19.05 5.80
C ASN A 427 0.75 -18.63 5.30
N GLY A 428 1.58 -18.14 6.22
CA GLY A 428 2.83 -17.46 5.87
C GLY A 428 2.61 -15.99 5.49
N VAL A 429 3.70 -15.32 5.11
CA VAL A 429 3.69 -13.89 4.73
C VAL A 429 4.50 -13.67 3.46
N VAL A 430 4.10 -12.65 2.69
CA VAL A 430 4.98 -12.03 1.69
C VAL A 430 5.60 -10.80 2.32
N SER A 431 6.91 -10.82 2.51
CA SER A 431 7.68 -9.68 3.00
C SER A 431 8.46 -9.04 1.86
N ILE A 432 8.33 -7.71 1.74
CA ILE A 432 9.09 -6.91 0.76
C ILE A 432 10.21 -6.09 1.42
N GLY A 433 10.41 -6.24 2.72
CA GLY A 433 11.38 -5.46 3.49
C GLY A 433 11.57 -6.02 4.88
N LYS A 434 12.05 -5.17 5.79
CA LYS A 434 12.17 -5.49 7.22
C LYS A 434 11.84 -4.25 8.03
N ALA A 435 11.68 -4.41 9.34
CA ALA A 435 11.40 -3.29 10.23
C ALA A 435 12.48 -2.18 10.09
N GLY A 436 12.04 -0.95 9.86
CA GLY A 436 12.91 0.22 9.63
C GLY A 436 13.51 0.32 8.23
N ALA A 437 13.20 -0.64 7.34
CA ALA A 437 13.59 -0.64 5.93
C ALA A 437 12.44 -1.21 5.06
N GLU A 438 11.23 -0.72 5.32
CA GLU A 438 10.02 -1.04 4.58
C GLU A 438 10.09 -0.52 3.14
N LYS A 439 9.37 -1.17 2.23
CA LYS A 439 9.28 -0.75 0.82
C LYS A 439 7.84 -0.38 0.49
N GLN A 440 7.68 0.59 -0.41
CA GLN A 440 6.39 0.92 -0.98
C GLN A 440 5.98 -0.16 -1.99
N LEU A 441 4.71 -0.58 -1.92
CA LEU A 441 4.09 -1.36 -2.97
C LEU A 441 3.29 -0.41 -3.88
N VAL A 442 3.82 -0.16 -5.07
CA VAL A 442 3.25 0.81 -6.03
C VAL A 442 2.44 0.09 -7.11
N ASN A 443 1.57 0.85 -7.80
CA ASN A 443 0.68 0.33 -8.86
C ASN A 443 -0.33 -0.73 -8.38
N VAL A 444 -0.81 -0.58 -7.14
CA VAL A 444 -1.90 -1.39 -6.60
C VAL A 444 -3.24 -0.79 -7.05
N ALA A 445 -3.97 -1.53 -7.88
CA ALA A 445 -5.33 -1.16 -8.27
C ALA A 445 -6.29 -1.13 -7.07
N ALA A 446 -7.45 -0.48 -7.21
CA ALA A 446 -8.43 -0.43 -6.12
C ALA A 446 -8.98 -1.84 -5.82
N GLY A 447 -8.84 -2.28 -4.58
CA GLY A 447 -9.35 -3.58 -4.12
C GLY A 447 -10.86 -3.53 -3.83
N ALA A 448 -11.54 -4.68 -3.82
CA ALA A 448 -12.94 -4.72 -3.43
C ALA A 448 -13.13 -4.29 -1.96
N VAL A 449 -14.11 -3.42 -1.67
CA VAL A 449 -14.46 -3.00 -0.31
C VAL A 449 -15.75 -3.72 0.10
N THR A 450 -15.62 -4.96 0.56
CA THR A 450 -16.73 -5.84 0.98
C THR A 450 -16.31 -6.65 2.21
N GLU A 451 -17.28 -7.24 2.93
CA GLU A 451 -17.01 -8.01 4.17
C GLU A 451 -16.04 -9.17 3.96
N THR A 452 -16.07 -9.82 2.79
CA THR A 452 -15.25 -11.01 2.50
C THR A 452 -13.99 -10.70 1.69
N SER A 453 -13.69 -9.43 1.40
CA SER A 453 -12.57 -9.06 0.55
C SER A 453 -11.23 -9.35 1.22
N THR A 454 -10.28 -9.90 0.46
CA THR A 454 -8.88 -10.06 0.85
C THR A 454 -7.94 -9.29 -0.09
N ASP A 455 -8.48 -8.33 -0.84
CA ASP A 455 -7.71 -7.50 -1.75
C ASP A 455 -6.91 -6.44 -0.99
N ALA A 456 -5.74 -6.07 -1.53
CA ALA A 456 -5.00 -4.93 -1.02
C ALA A 456 -5.77 -3.62 -1.26
N ILE A 457 -5.75 -2.72 -0.28
CA ILE A 457 -6.34 -1.38 -0.38
C ILE A 457 -5.24 -0.40 -0.80
N ASN A 458 -5.53 0.45 -1.80
CA ASN A 458 -4.60 1.48 -2.24
C ASN A 458 -4.89 2.85 -1.60
N GLY A 459 -3.97 3.81 -1.80
CA GLY A 459 -4.08 5.15 -1.21
C GLY A 459 -5.35 5.93 -1.63
N SER A 460 -5.85 5.73 -2.84
CA SER A 460 -7.04 6.44 -3.33
C SER A 460 -8.32 6.05 -2.58
N GLN A 461 -8.44 4.78 -2.16
CA GLN A 461 -9.58 4.28 -1.41
C GLN A 461 -9.57 4.79 0.03
N LEU A 462 -8.40 4.80 0.67
CA LEU A 462 -8.23 5.39 2.00
C LEU A 462 -8.52 6.89 1.97
N TYR A 463 -8.00 7.58 0.95
CA TYR A 463 -8.25 9.00 0.74
C TYR A 463 -9.75 9.32 0.55
N ALA A 464 -10.49 8.51 -0.22
CA ALA A 464 -11.94 8.66 -0.37
C ALA A 464 -12.68 8.56 0.98
N THR A 465 -12.25 7.65 1.85
CA THR A 465 -12.81 7.51 3.22
C THR A 465 -12.52 8.74 4.08
N ASN A 466 -11.29 9.26 4.02
CA ASN A 466 -10.89 10.46 4.77
C ASN A 466 -11.65 11.71 4.33
N ILE A 467 -12.00 11.84 3.05
CA ILE A 467 -12.88 12.93 2.57
C ILE A 467 -14.24 12.85 3.28
N VAL A 468 -14.86 11.67 3.28
CA VAL A 468 -16.18 11.49 3.90
C VAL A 468 -16.13 11.80 5.39
N LEU A 469 -15.10 11.32 6.10
CA LEU A 469 -14.92 11.59 7.53
C LEU A 469 -14.71 13.09 7.80
N GLY A 470 -13.90 13.77 6.99
CA GLY A 470 -13.72 15.22 7.09
C GLY A 470 -15.02 16.01 6.83
N ASN A 471 -15.86 15.55 5.90
CA ASN A 471 -17.18 16.15 5.67
C ASN A 471 -18.12 15.94 6.87
N VAL A 472 -18.10 14.77 7.50
CA VAL A 472 -18.85 14.52 8.74
C VAL A 472 -18.37 15.46 9.85
N ALA A 473 -17.06 15.58 10.07
CA ALA A 473 -16.51 16.48 11.09
C ALA A 473 -16.93 17.94 10.86
N LYS A 474 -16.84 18.43 9.62
CA LYS A 474 -17.31 19.76 9.23
C LYS A 474 -18.82 19.93 9.43
N SER A 475 -19.62 18.93 9.05
CA SER A 475 -21.07 18.97 9.23
C SER A 475 -21.45 19.04 10.70
N VAL A 476 -20.78 18.27 11.57
CA VAL A 476 -21.01 18.29 13.01
C VAL A 476 -20.65 19.66 13.59
N LYS A 477 -19.47 20.20 13.28
CA LYS A 477 -19.06 21.56 13.66
C LYS A 477 -20.11 22.60 13.25
N ASN A 478 -20.52 22.59 11.99
CA ASN A 478 -21.44 23.59 11.45
C ASN A 478 -22.86 23.48 12.03
N ASN A 479 -23.34 22.25 12.27
CA ASN A 479 -24.66 22.03 12.86
C ASN A 479 -24.74 22.45 14.32
N PHE A 480 -23.63 22.37 15.07
CA PHE A 480 -23.56 22.92 16.42
C PHE A 480 -23.40 24.45 16.42
N GLY A 481 -22.70 25.02 15.42
CA GLY A 481 -22.57 26.46 15.25
C GLY A 481 -21.79 27.13 16.39
N GLY A 482 -22.04 28.43 16.60
CA GLY A 482 -21.40 29.21 17.67
C GLY A 482 -19.89 29.22 17.57
N ASP A 483 -19.23 28.85 18.66
CA ASP A 483 -17.77 28.78 18.80
C ASP A 483 -17.18 27.38 18.56
N ALA A 484 -17.98 26.43 18.06
CA ALA A 484 -17.52 25.09 17.78
C ALA A 484 -16.27 25.12 16.87
N ALA A 485 -15.18 24.52 17.34
CA ALA A 485 -13.90 24.47 16.65
C ALA A 485 -13.57 23.04 16.24
N LEU A 486 -12.95 22.88 15.07
CA LEU A 486 -12.38 21.62 14.59
C LEU A 486 -10.87 21.82 14.52
N ASP A 487 -10.11 21.03 15.25
CA ASP A 487 -8.64 21.10 15.25
C ASP A 487 -8.01 20.23 14.15
N GLU A 488 -6.67 20.26 14.05
CA GLU A 488 -5.90 19.52 13.05
C GLU A 488 -5.93 18.01 13.27
N ASP A 489 -6.14 17.56 14.50
CA ASP A 489 -6.28 16.15 14.86
C ASP A 489 -7.70 15.60 14.60
N GLY A 490 -8.63 16.48 14.23
CA GLY A 490 -10.02 16.15 13.93
C GLY A 490 -10.96 16.15 15.15
N ASN A 491 -10.52 16.67 16.30
CA ASN A 491 -11.37 16.83 17.47
C ASN A 491 -12.27 18.05 17.32
N ILE A 492 -13.50 17.93 17.84
CA ILE A 492 -14.43 19.04 17.93
C ILE A 492 -14.48 19.53 19.38
N THR A 493 -14.18 20.81 19.59
CA THR A 493 -14.20 21.44 20.91
C THR A 493 -15.21 22.58 20.98
N PHE A 494 -15.66 22.86 22.19
CA PHE A 494 -16.63 23.92 22.49
C PHE A 494 -16.18 24.66 23.75
N THR A 495 -16.41 25.97 23.79
CA THR A 495 -16.27 26.78 25.02
C THR A 495 -17.59 27.44 25.41
N ASP A 496 -18.53 27.58 24.47
CA ASP A 496 -19.82 28.23 24.68
C ASP A 496 -20.93 27.72 23.72
N ILE A 497 -21.52 26.57 24.06
CA ILE A 497 -22.62 26.02 23.27
C ILE A 497 -23.90 26.85 23.46
N GLY A 498 -24.34 27.54 22.41
CA GLY A 498 -25.60 28.27 22.40
C GLY A 498 -25.62 29.54 23.27
N GLY A 499 -24.46 30.07 23.65
CA GLY A 499 -24.36 31.29 24.47
C GLY A 499 -24.56 31.05 25.97
N THR A 500 -24.44 29.80 26.45
CA THR A 500 -24.59 29.42 27.87
C THR A 500 -23.28 29.45 28.66
N GLY A 501 -22.13 29.68 28.01
CA GLY A 501 -20.78 29.59 28.58
C GLY A 501 -20.35 28.18 28.99
N LYS A 502 -20.93 27.13 28.38
CA LYS A 502 -20.64 25.72 28.71
C LYS A 502 -19.98 24.99 27.53
N GLY A 503 -19.02 24.10 27.85
CA GLY A 503 -18.26 23.33 26.85
C GLY A 503 -18.88 21.98 26.47
N THR A 504 -20.01 21.60 27.06
CA THR A 504 -20.73 20.38 26.72
C THR A 504 -22.23 20.63 26.58
N ILE A 505 -22.89 19.85 25.72
CA ILE A 505 -24.33 19.99 25.47
C ILE A 505 -25.14 19.73 26.75
N HIS A 506 -24.70 18.75 27.55
CA HIS A 506 -25.37 18.40 28.79
C HIS A 506 -25.39 19.57 29.78
N GLU A 507 -24.24 20.24 29.94
CA GLU A 507 -24.13 21.40 30.81
C GLU A 507 -24.90 22.61 30.25
N ALA A 508 -24.85 22.85 28.94
CA ALA A 508 -25.57 23.95 28.30
C ALA A 508 -27.10 23.80 28.47
N ILE A 509 -27.64 22.60 28.27
CA ILE A 509 -29.06 22.31 28.51
C ILE A 509 -29.39 22.45 30.00
N GLY A 510 -28.50 21.99 30.89
CA GLY A 510 -28.66 22.17 32.33
C GLY A 510 -28.74 23.63 32.73
N ASP A 511 -27.92 24.50 32.13
CA ASP A 511 -27.90 25.94 32.36
C ASP A 511 -29.19 26.62 31.87
N VAL A 512 -29.64 26.33 30.65
CA VAL A 512 -30.92 26.82 30.11
C VAL A 512 -32.08 26.37 30.99
N LYS A 513 -32.07 25.13 31.46
CA LYS A 513 -33.11 24.62 32.37
C LYS A 513 -33.12 25.42 33.67
N ALA A 514 -31.95 25.64 34.29
CA ALA A 514 -31.85 26.43 35.52
C ALA A 514 -32.32 27.89 35.31
N ALA A 515 -32.01 28.49 34.16
CA ALA A 515 -32.46 29.83 33.79
C ALA A 515 -33.99 29.91 33.58
N LEU A 516 -34.61 28.85 33.04
CA LEU A 516 -36.06 28.77 32.89
C LEU A 516 -36.76 28.59 34.24
N ASP A 517 -36.23 27.71 35.09
CA ASP A 517 -36.75 27.48 36.44
C ASP A 517 -36.73 28.78 37.27
N THR A 518 -35.70 29.62 37.12
CA THR A 518 -35.58 30.92 37.81
C THR A 518 -36.44 32.03 37.23
N LYS A 519 -36.66 32.10 35.90
CA LYS A 519 -37.57 33.09 35.28
C LYS A 519 -39.04 32.84 35.57
N LEU A 520 -39.39 31.61 35.95
CA LEU A 520 -40.71 31.26 36.46
C LEU A 520 -40.86 31.52 37.97
N ASP A 521 -39.77 31.89 38.66
CA ASP A 521 -39.74 32.22 40.08
C ASP A 521 -39.90 33.75 40.29
N SER A 522 -41.16 34.15 40.47
CA SER A 522 -41.72 35.34 41.15
C SER A 522 -41.29 36.79 40.87
N ASP A 523 -40.10 37.12 40.38
CA ASP A 523 -39.59 38.50 40.54
C ASP A 523 -39.83 39.44 39.35
N ALA A 524 -40.23 38.92 38.19
CA ALA A 524 -40.34 39.69 36.94
C ALA A 524 -41.66 40.46 36.74
N ILE A 525 -42.65 40.30 37.64
CA ILE A 525 -43.92 41.04 37.60
C ILE A 525 -44.07 41.80 38.93
N THR A 526 -43.34 42.91 39.03
CA THR A 526 -43.58 43.95 40.03
C THR A 526 -44.07 45.19 39.29
N SER A 527 -45.31 45.61 39.53
CA SER A 527 -45.71 46.96 39.12
C SER A 527 -44.88 47.95 39.94
N SER A 528 -44.41 49.03 39.32
CA SER A 528 -43.59 50.05 39.99
C SER A 528 -44.29 50.73 41.19
N ASP A 529 -45.59 50.49 41.37
CA ASP A 529 -46.43 50.99 42.47
C ASP A 529 -46.92 49.90 43.45
N GLN A 530 -46.50 48.62 43.27
CA GLN A 530 -46.97 47.46 44.05
C GLN A 530 -48.49 47.20 44.05
N SER A 531 -49.27 47.75 43.12
CA SER A 531 -50.73 47.56 43.02
C SER A 531 -51.15 46.18 42.47
N ILE A 532 -50.23 45.38 41.92
CA ILE A 532 -50.50 44.00 41.52
C ILE A 532 -49.34 43.10 41.93
N SER A 533 -49.64 42.01 42.67
CA SER A 533 -48.67 40.97 43.03
C SER A 533 -49.16 39.59 42.55
N ILE A 534 -48.21 38.71 42.22
CA ILE A 534 -48.48 37.31 41.89
C ILE A 534 -48.01 36.46 43.08
N ASP A 535 -48.93 35.70 43.65
CA ASP A 535 -48.66 34.82 44.79
C ASP A 535 -48.22 33.45 44.27
N THR A 536 -46.91 33.19 44.29
CA THR A 536 -46.34 31.90 43.86
C THR A 536 -46.39 30.82 44.94
N THR A 537 -47.00 31.08 46.11
CA THR A 537 -47.01 30.12 47.22
C THR A 537 -48.00 28.97 47.08
N THR A 538 -48.79 28.93 46.00
CA THR A 538 -49.73 27.81 45.75
C THR A 538 -49.40 27.05 44.47
N THR A 539 -48.99 25.79 44.66
CA THR A 539 -48.98 24.63 43.75
C THR A 539 -48.96 24.94 42.25
N ALA A 540 -47.85 24.59 41.61
CA ALA A 540 -47.57 24.64 40.17
C ALA A 540 -48.82 24.64 39.25
N GLY A 541 -49.02 25.75 38.52
CA GLY A 541 -49.89 25.78 37.34
C GLY A 541 -51.02 26.81 37.33
N LYS A 542 -51.20 27.64 38.36
CA LYS A 542 -52.10 28.81 38.30
C LYS A 542 -51.38 30.10 38.68
N VAL A 543 -51.53 31.12 37.83
CA VAL A 543 -51.09 32.49 38.09
C VAL A 543 -52.32 33.27 38.54
N ASP A 544 -52.46 33.49 39.84
CA ASP A 544 -53.50 34.38 40.37
C ASP A 544 -52.95 35.81 40.46
N LEU A 545 -53.64 36.76 39.83
CA LEU A 545 -53.35 38.20 39.92
C LEU A 545 -54.06 38.78 41.16
N LYS A 546 -53.32 39.20 42.19
CA LYS A 546 -53.89 39.96 43.32
C LYS A 546 -53.76 41.46 43.05
N VAL A 547 -54.87 42.19 43.09
CA VAL A 547 -54.88 43.66 43.10
C VAL A 547 -54.66 44.13 44.53
N ASN A 548 -53.53 44.77 44.79
CA ASN A 548 -53.21 45.45 46.03
C ASN A 548 -53.96 46.79 46.08
N VAL A 549 -54.94 46.87 46.98
CA VAL A 549 -55.72 48.09 47.24
C VAL A 549 -55.14 48.83 48.44
N ASP A 550 -55.26 50.17 48.45
CA ASP A 550 -54.71 51.06 49.49
C ASP A 550 -55.29 50.82 50.90
N GLY A 551 -56.34 50.00 51.02
CA GLY A 551 -57.03 49.67 52.26
C GLY A 551 -57.67 50.87 52.95
N THR A 552 -57.73 52.04 52.29
CA THR A 552 -58.18 53.32 52.85
C THR A 552 -59.36 53.90 52.07
N SER A 553 -59.34 53.82 50.74
CA SER A 553 -60.50 54.18 49.90
C SER A 553 -61.20 52.94 49.35
N VAL A 554 -60.44 51.88 49.08
CA VAL A 554 -60.94 50.63 48.48
C VAL A 554 -60.33 49.44 49.24
N VAL A 555 -61.11 48.39 49.46
CA VAL A 555 -60.71 47.14 50.13
C VAL A 555 -60.97 45.93 49.23
N LEU A 556 -60.15 44.90 49.38
CA LEU A 556 -60.39 43.60 48.80
C LEU A 556 -61.12 42.78 49.86
N ASN A 557 -62.35 42.39 49.56
CA ASN A 557 -63.18 41.64 50.47
C ASN A 557 -62.77 40.17 50.50
N THR A 558 -63.24 39.46 51.52
CA THR A 558 -62.98 38.02 51.71
C THR A 558 -63.54 37.13 50.59
N ASP A 559 -64.42 37.66 49.72
CA ASP A 559 -64.93 36.99 48.52
C ASP A 559 -64.08 37.25 47.26
N GLY A 560 -62.97 37.98 47.40
CA GLY A 560 -62.07 38.32 46.29
C GLY A 560 -62.55 39.48 45.40
N LYS A 561 -63.64 40.18 45.77
CA LYS A 561 -64.09 41.38 45.05
C LYS A 561 -63.52 42.66 45.66
N VAL A 562 -63.30 43.66 44.81
CA VAL A 562 -62.85 45.00 45.19
C VAL A 562 -64.08 45.88 45.46
N SER A 563 -64.13 46.54 46.64
CA SER A 563 -65.21 47.48 46.99
C SER A 563 -64.70 48.73 47.69
N VAL A 564 -65.47 49.82 47.67
CA VAL A 564 -65.19 51.01 48.47
C VAL A 564 -65.23 50.63 49.95
N LYS A 565 -64.24 51.07 50.73
CA LYS A 565 -64.21 50.83 52.18
C LYS A 565 -65.33 51.61 52.85
N ASP A 566 -65.92 51.04 53.90
CA ASP A 566 -66.85 51.78 54.75
C ASP A 566 -66.17 53.05 55.30
N GLY A 567 -66.82 54.21 55.16
CA GLY A 567 -66.25 55.53 55.45
C GLY A 567 -65.13 56.02 54.50
N GLY A 568 -64.80 55.28 53.44
CA GLY A 568 -63.75 55.65 52.46
C GLY A 568 -64.09 56.91 51.64
N VAL A 569 -65.37 57.26 51.58
CA VAL A 569 -65.89 58.52 51.05
C VAL A 569 -66.29 59.41 52.25
N SER A 570 -65.41 60.33 52.62
CA SER A 570 -65.66 61.28 53.71
C SER A 570 -66.49 62.48 53.23
N THR A 571 -67.02 63.27 54.18
CA THR A 571 -67.71 64.53 53.89
C THR A 571 -66.85 65.53 53.11
N GLU A 572 -65.52 65.56 53.34
CA GLU A 572 -64.58 66.36 52.55
C GLU A 572 -64.46 65.87 51.10
N LYS A 573 -64.57 64.55 50.86
CA LYS A 573 -64.62 63.97 49.51
C LYS A 573 -65.99 64.21 48.83
N LEU A 574 -66.99 64.67 49.57
CA LEU A 574 -68.33 65.06 49.12
C LEU A 574 -68.58 66.56 49.35
N ALA A 575 -67.66 67.41 48.87
CA ALA A 575 -67.83 68.86 48.90
C ALA A 575 -69.13 69.32 48.19
N ASP A 576 -69.56 70.56 48.44
CA ASP A 576 -70.78 71.11 47.84
C ASP A 576 -70.70 71.07 46.30
N GLY A 577 -71.66 70.41 45.66
CA GLY A 577 -71.67 70.13 44.21
C GLY A 577 -70.76 68.99 43.73
N ALA A 578 -70.09 68.25 44.62
CA ALA A 578 -69.24 67.11 44.24
C ALA A 578 -70.07 65.95 43.65
N VAL A 579 -71.30 65.78 44.13
CA VAL A 579 -72.32 64.88 43.59
C VAL A 579 -73.31 65.71 42.78
N THR A 580 -73.38 65.46 41.47
CA THR A 580 -74.32 66.13 40.56
C THR A 580 -75.28 65.09 39.97
N GLU A 581 -76.40 65.53 39.42
CA GLU A 581 -77.38 64.63 38.79
C GLU A 581 -76.73 63.75 37.70
N GLY A 582 -75.75 64.26 36.95
CA GLY A 582 -75.02 63.46 35.95
C GLY A 582 -74.01 62.45 36.50
N LYS A 583 -73.68 62.51 37.80
CA LYS A 583 -72.78 61.54 38.49
C LYS A 583 -73.54 60.46 39.25
N LEU A 584 -74.85 60.58 39.35
CA LEU A 584 -75.75 59.60 39.94
C LEU A 584 -76.55 58.95 38.81
N ALA A 585 -76.69 57.62 38.83
CA ALA A 585 -77.66 56.97 37.96
C ALA A 585 -79.09 57.21 38.50
N ASP A 586 -80.10 57.09 37.64
CA ASP A 586 -81.49 57.04 38.09
C ASP A 586 -81.66 55.97 39.18
N ASP A 587 -82.39 56.30 40.25
CA ASP A 587 -82.58 55.48 41.47
C ASP A 587 -81.30 55.15 42.28
N ALA A 588 -80.18 55.85 42.03
CA ALA A 588 -78.96 55.66 42.81
C ALA A 588 -79.15 56.03 44.30
N VAL A 589 -79.98 57.04 44.59
CA VAL A 589 -80.38 57.48 45.93
C VAL A 589 -81.90 57.36 46.08
N THR A 590 -82.35 56.30 46.74
CA THR A 590 -83.77 56.05 47.04
C THR A 590 -84.10 56.50 48.47
N GLU A 591 -85.38 56.57 48.82
CA GLU A 591 -85.82 56.97 50.18
C GLU A 591 -85.18 56.10 51.27
N ASP A 592 -85.06 54.79 51.04
CA ASP A 592 -84.39 53.84 51.96
C ASP A 592 -82.88 54.11 52.14
N LYS A 593 -82.26 54.87 51.23
CA LYS A 593 -80.82 55.20 51.24
C LYS A 593 -80.52 56.57 51.88
N ILE A 594 -81.55 57.32 52.31
CA ILE A 594 -81.42 58.61 53.01
C ILE A 594 -81.89 58.42 54.46
N ALA A 595 -81.09 58.83 55.44
CA ALA A 595 -81.46 58.67 56.85
C ALA A 595 -82.72 59.48 57.23
N ASP A 596 -83.70 58.82 57.87
CA ASP A 596 -85.03 59.35 58.26
C ASP A 596 -85.01 60.70 59.01
N ALA A 597 -83.91 60.99 59.73
CA ALA A 597 -83.75 62.21 60.50
C ALA A 597 -83.78 63.50 59.64
N LEU A 598 -83.33 63.44 58.38
CA LEU A 598 -83.30 64.60 57.45
C LEU A 598 -84.66 64.86 56.78
N LEU A 599 -85.48 63.82 56.58
CA LEU A 599 -86.79 63.93 55.91
C LEU A 599 -87.82 64.66 56.78
N THR A 600 -87.67 64.60 58.10
CA THR A 600 -88.55 65.24 59.07
C THR A 600 -88.39 66.77 59.10
N GLU A 601 -87.19 67.28 58.81
CA GLU A 601 -86.88 68.72 58.83
C GLU A 601 -87.33 69.46 57.55
N LEU A 602 -87.32 68.77 56.40
CA LEU A 602 -87.85 69.30 55.13
C LEU A 602 -89.38 69.38 55.08
N LYS A 603 -90.10 68.44 55.72
CA LYS A 603 -91.58 68.43 55.76
C LYS A 603 -92.18 69.53 56.66
N ALA A 604 -91.38 70.15 57.54
CA ALA A 604 -91.82 71.22 58.45
C ALA A 604 -91.69 72.64 57.88
N LYS A 605 -90.85 72.88 56.85
CA LYS A 605 -90.61 74.23 56.27
C LYS A 605 -91.58 74.65 55.16
N SER A 606 -92.49 73.78 54.71
CA SER A 606 -93.36 74.03 53.53
C SER A 606 -94.77 74.58 53.85
N ARG A 607 -95.06 75.00 55.09
CA ARG A 607 -96.39 75.54 55.46
C ARG A 607 -96.33 76.79 56.35
N GLU A 608 -95.96 77.95 55.77
CA GLU A 608 -96.42 79.25 56.28
C GLU A 608 -96.73 80.23 55.13
N LYS A 609 -97.82 80.97 55.29
CA LYS A 609 -98.68 81.56 54.24
C LYS A 609 -98.12 82.86 53.63
N VAL A 610 -98.13 82.95 52.30
CA VAL A 610 -98.06 84.22 51.54
C VAL A 610 -99.42 84.94 51.64
N LYS A 611 -99.40 86.23 51.98
CA LYS A 611 -100.58 87.12 52.08
C LYS A 611 -100.90 87.76 50.73
N ALA A 612 -102.19 88.02 50.48
CA ALA A 612 -102.67 88.72 49.29
C ALA A 612 -102.09 90.14 49.19
N GLY A 613 -101.45 90.45 48.05
CA GLY A 613 -100.85 91.76 47.77
C GLY A 613 -99.74 91.72 46.71
N ASP A 614 -99.04 90.60 46.57
CA ASP A 614 -98.00 90.44 45.56
C ASP A 614 -98.53 89.64 44.37
N GLY A 615 -98.53 90.27 43.20
CA GLY A 615 -99.09 89.74 41.96
C GLY A 615 -98.41 88.45 41.52
N ILE A 616 -99.01 87.31 41.84
CA ILE A 616 -98.68 86.01 41.28
C ILE A 616 -99.43 85.85 39.95
N LYS A 617 -98.67 85.79 38.85
CA LYS A 617 -99.16 85.32 37.55
C LYS A 617 -99.10 83.81 37.52
N VAL A 618 -100.27 83.17 37.56
CA VAL A 618 -100.45 81.74 37.31
C VAL A 618 -100.87 81.59 35.85
N SER A 619 -100.10 80.85 35.05
CA SER A 619 -100.53 80.38 33.73
C SER A 619 -101.12 78.96 33.87
N PRO A 620 -102.24 78.65 33.19
CA PRO A 620 -103.03 77.47 33.46
C PRO A 620 -102.67 76.31 32.50
N ASP A 621 -102.13 75.22 33.04
CA ASP A 621 -102.42 73.88 32.53
C ASP A 621 -102.28 72.83 33.66
N THR A 622 -103.40 72.68 34.38
CA THR A 622 -103.99 71.44 34.95
C THR A 622 -103.10 70.54 35.83
N VAL A 623 -102.99 70.72 37.15
CA VAL A 623 -103.91 70.31 38.25
C VAL A 623 -104.36 68.84 38.25
N ALA A 624 -103.61 68.05 39.04
CA ALA A 624 -103.98 67.07 40.08
C ALA A 624 -104.88 65.85 39.77
N SER A 625 -104.45 64.69 40.29
CA SER A 625 -105.35 63.67 40.82
C SER A 625 -104.81 63.15 42.15
N ASP A 626 -105.18 63.82 43.24
CA ASP A 626 -105.33 63.19 44.55
C ASP A 626 -106.82 62.84 44.68
N THR A 627 -107.11 61.55 44.85
CA THR A 627 -108.47 60.99 44.79
C THR A 627 -109.01 60.68 46.17
N ASP A 628 -109.33 61.71 46.96
CA ASP A 628 -110.34 61.61 48.02
C ASP A 628 -111.16 62.91 48.18
N ASN A 629 -111.96 63.13 47.14
CA ASN A 629 -113.36 63.58 47.10
C ASN A 629 -113.97 64.34 48.30
N GLN A 630 -114.41 65.59 48.08
CA GLN A 630 -115.82 66.03 48.18
C GLN A 630 -116.04 67.34 47.39
N GLU A 631 -117.20 67.43 46.73
CA GLU A 631 -117.65 68.39 45.70
C GLU A 631 -117.50 69.91 45.99
N PHE A 632 -117.14 70.67 44.96
CA PHE A 632 -117.73 72.00 44.67
C PHE A 632 -117.58 72.41 43.18
N THR A 633 -118.71 72.63 42.51
CA THR A 633 -118.93 73.14 41.14
C THR A 633 -118.57 74.64 40.98
N VAL A 634 -118.17 75.19 39.81
CA VAL A 634 -119.05 75.62 38.70
C VAL A 634 -118.25 76.21 37.50
N SER A 635 -118.68 75.80 36.30
CA SER A 635 -118.76 76.42 34.95
C SER A 635 -117.56 76.80 34.06
N LEU A 636 -117.77 76.40 32.79
CA LEU A 636 -116.86 76.29 31.65
C LEU A 636 -116.93 77.49 30.67
N SER A 637 -115.97 77.54 29.73
CA SER A 637 -116.16 78.17 28.41
C SER A 637 -116.28 77.12 27.29
N ASP A 638 -116.98 77.50 26.23
CA ASP A 638 -117.60 76.63 25.20
C ASP A 638 -116.64 75.80 24.32
N THR A 639 -115.32 75.91 24.48
CA THR A 639 -114.35 75.21 23.63
C THR A 639 -114.11 73.75 24.06
N VAL A 640 -114.63 73.32 25.21
CA VAL A 640 -114.48 71.94 25.72
C VAL A 640 -115.48 70.96 25.11
N LYS A 641 -116.54 71.41 24.42
CA LYS A 641 -117.60 70.49 23.94
C LYS A 641 -117.38 69.81 22.58
N THR A 642 -116.28 70.07 21.87
CA THR A 642 -116.10 69.56 20.48
C THR A 642 -114.86 68.70 20.22
N LYS A 643 -113.94 68.51 21.17
CA LYS A 643 -112.77 67.62 20.96
C LYS A 643 -112.74 66.37 21.85
N LEU A 644 -113.78 66.14 22.64
CA LEU A 644 -114.00 64.91 23.42
C LEU A 644 -114.83 63.84 22.66
N ASP A 645 -115.30 64.10 21.43
CA ASP A 645 -116.21 63.15 20.76
C ASP A 645 -115.57 62.12 19.83
N ASN A 646 -114.26 62.08 19.61
CA ASN A 646 -113.67 60.98 18.83
C ASN A 646 -112.36 60.47 19.42
N LEU A 647 -112.53 59.69 20.48
CA LEU A 647 -111.77 58.48 20.73
C LEU A 647 -112.34 57.39 19.81
N ALA A 648 -111.97 57.42 18.53
CA ALA A 648 -112.31 56.37 17.58
C ALA A 648 -111.32 56.46 16.42
N ASP A 649 -110.88 55.29 16.01
CA ASP A 649 -110.00 55.04 14.89
C ASP A 649 -108.53 55.31 15.18
N ASN A 650 -107.83 54.29 15.69
CA ASN A 650 -107.29 53.23 14.84
C ASN A 650 -106.24 53.79 13.87
N ALA A 651 -105.10 53.13 13.91
CA ALA A 651 -104.08 53.18 12.89
C ALA A 651 -103.28 54.50 12.79
N ASN A 652 -102.05 54.36 13.27
CA ASN A 652 -100.87 54.71 12.48
C ASN A 652 -100.55 56.18 12.21
N ALA A 653 -99.44 56.56 12.83
CA ALA A 653 -98.25 57.02 12.12
C ALA A 653 -98.32 58.42 11.48
N THR A 654 -98.14 59.42 12.34
CA THR A 654 -97.43 60.64 11.96
C THR A 654 -95.92 60.36 12.07
N TYR A 655 -95.19 60.51 10.96
CA TYR A 655 -93.80 60.10 10.68
C TYR A 655 -93.57 58.59 10.51
N LEU A 656 -93.90 58.08 9.32
CA LEU A 656 -93.66 56.71 8.88
C LEU A 656 -92.15 56.36 8.96
N LYS A 657 -91.70 55.37 9.75
CA LYS A 657 -91.88 53.92 9.51
C LYS A 657 -93.10 53.60 8.61
N VAL A 658 -92.86 53.46 7.31
CA VAL A 658 -93.44 52.39 6.49
C VAL A 658 -92.31 51.38 6.39
N ASN A 659 -92.42 50.17 6.93
CA ASN A 659 -93.35 49.13 6.50
C ASN A 659 -93.23 48.85 4.99
N GLY A 660 -92.53 47.77 4.61
CA GLY A 660 -93.19 46.48 4.71
C GLY A 660 -92.85 45.90 6.08
N SER A 661 -93.77 45.76 7.04
CA SER A 661 -94.90 44.83 7.02
C SER A 661 -94.42 43.45 6.55
N ASN A 662 -94.48 42.38 7.33
CA ASN A 662 -95.52 42.12 8.32
C ASN A 662 -95.22 40.79 9.07
N ILE A 663 -95.92 40.62 10.19
CA ILE A 663 -96.33 39.35 10.81
C ILE A 663 -95.31 38.72 11.77
N GLY A 664 -95.61 38.91 13.06
CA GLY A 664 -95.16 38.00 14.10
C GLY A 664 -95.77 36.61 13.92
N GLY A 665 -95.09 35.60 14.45
CA GLY A 665 -95.55 34.23 14.37
C GLY A 665 -94.49 33.30 14.91
N ASP A 666 -94.69 32.95 16.17
CA ASP A 666 -94.08 31.80 16.82
C ASP A 666 -94.42 30.50 16.04
N ALA A 667 -93.66 29.44 16.31
CA ALA A 667 -93.80 28.07 15.80
C ALA A 667 -93.15 27.71 14.43
N GLY A 668 -91.96 27.13 14.54
CA GLY A 668 -91.61 25.81 14.02
C GLY A 668 -92.05 25.40 12.61
N LYS A 669 -91.06 25.25 11.72
CA LYS A 669 -90.85 24.20 10.69
C LYS A 669 -89.73 24.70 9.76
N ALA A 670 -88.57 24.03 9.64
CA ALA A 670 -88.40 22.81 8.85
C ALA A 670 -89.05 23.00 7.46
N THR A 671 -88.36 23.18 6.34
CA THR A 671 -87.40 22.27 5.74
C THR A 671 -87.00 22.78 4.33
N PHE A 672 -85.72 22.53 3.99
CA PHE A 672 -85.10 22.14 2.71
C PHE A 672 -85.19 22.97 1.41
N GLY A 673 -83.99 23.14 0.83
CA GLY A 673 -83.67 23.36 -0.59
C GLY A 673 -83.55 24.84 -0.96
N GLU A 674 -82.42 25.43 -1.33
CA GLU A 674 -81.26 24.94 -2.08
C GLU A 674 -80.00 25.74 -1.67
N ASN A 675 -78.83 25.10 -1.82
CA ASN A 675 -77.49 25.72 -1.80
C ASN A 675 -76.99 26.29 -0.45
N VAL A 676 -76.98 25.38 0.51
CA VAL A 676 -76.03 25.17 1.63
C VAL A 676 -74.64 25.79 1.35
N GLY A 677 -74.07 26.67 2.17
CA GLY A 677 -73.71 26.59 3.61
C GLY A 677 -72.16 26.70 3.69
N LYS A 678 -71.48 27.27 4.68
CA LYS A 678 -71.68 27.61 6.11
C LYS A 678 -70.75 28.83 6.40
N GLY A 679 -71.12 29.83 7.21
CA GLY A 679 -71.07 29.82 8.69
C GLY A 679 -69.61 29.83 9.19
N VAL A 680 -69.11 30.70 10.09
CA VAL A 680 -69.69 31.50 11.17
C VAL A 680 -68.62 32.52 11.60
N ILE A 681 -69.00 33.79 11.82
CA ILE A 681 -68.52 34.58 12.97
C ILE A 681 -69.75 34.77 13.85
N ASP A 682 -69.61 34.40 15.11
CA ASP A 682 -70.21 35.09 16.25
C ASP A 682 -69.17 34.90 17.36
N GLY A 683 -68.70 35.88 18.12
CA GLY A 683 -68.87 37.31 18.17
C GLY A 683 -67.76 37.81 19.11
N GLU A 684 -67.90 39.06 19.55
CA GLU A 684 -67.20 39.71 20.67
C GLU A 684 -65.89 40.49 20.44
N THR A 685 -66.04 41.78 20.77
CA THR A 685 -65.10 42.70 21.45
C THR A 685 -64.06 43.53 20.67
N THR A 686 -64.44 44.81 20.52
CA THR A 686 -63.72 46.06 20.87
C THR A 686 -62.29 46.34 20.36
N GLN A 687 -62.26 47.32 19.43
CA GLN A 687 -61.47 48.56 19.37
C GLN A 687 -59.92 48.56 19.40
N LEU A 688 -59.41 49.38 18.46
CA LEU A 688 -58.15 50.15 18.41
C LEU A 688 -56.91 49.52 17.73
N VAL A 689 -56.79 49.86 16.44
CA VAL A 689 -55.64 50.56 15.84
C VAL A 689 -54.24 49.95 16.05
N GLN A 690 -53.72 49.24 15.03
CA GLN A 690 -52.52 49.64 14.28
C GLN A 690 -52.13 48.60 13.21
N GLU A 691 -51.86 49.12 12.01
CA GLU A 691 -50.84 48.66 11.05
C GLU A 691 -50.84 47.22 10.47
N LYS A 692 -50.94 47.18 9.13
CA LYS A 692 -50.09 46.33 8.26
C LYS A 692 -50.13 44.79 8.38
N ALA A 693 -51.25 44.18 8.75
CA ALA A 693 -51.52 42.77 8.47
C ALA A 693 -53.03 42.60 8.31
N VAL A 694 -53.62 42.16 7.19
CA VAL A 694 -53.73 40.73 6.84
C VAL A 694 -54.15 40.53 5.37
N LYS A 695 -54.24 41.57 4.51
CA LYS A 695 -54.58 41.41 3.07
C LYS A 695 -53.42 41.67 2.09
N THR A 696 -52.21 41.30 2.52
CA THR A 696 -51.09 40.88 1.65
C THR A 696 -50.66 39.44 1.97
N TYR A 697 -51.24 38.80 3.00
CA TYR A 697 -50.81 37.49 3.49
C TYR A 697 -51.34 36.30 2.68
N VAL A 698 -52.29 36.50 1.76
CA VAL A 698 -52.81 35.41 0.90
C VAL A 698 -52.20 35.42 -0.50
N ASP A 699 -51.69 36.56 -0.98
CA ASP A 699 -51.04 36.65 -2.29
C ASP A 699 -49.52 36.39 -2.23
N THR A 700 -48.91 36.32 -1.03
CA THR A 700 -47.45 36.11 -0.87
C THR A 700 -47.07 34.63 -0.61
N VAL A 701 -48.03 33.72 -0.48
CA VAL A 701 -47.75 32.31 -0.09
C VAL A 701 -47.93 31.31 -1.24
N VAL A 702 -48.44 31.71 -2.41
CA VAL A 702 -48.69 30.75 -3.52
C VAL A 702 -47.82 30.95 -4.77
N ASP A 703 -47.06 32.05 -4.90
CA ASP A 703 -46.20 32.28 -6.09
C ASP A 703 -44.70 31.98 -5.89
N ASN A 704 -44.28 31.42 -4.75
CA ASN A 704 -42.86 31.12 -4.46
C ASN A 704 -42.50 29.62 -4.49
N ILE A 705 -43.11 28.84 -5.38
CA ILE A 705 -42.56 27.52 -5.75
C ILE A 705 -42.45 27.42 -7.27
N GLY A 706 -41.55 28.24 -7.82
CA GLY A 706 -41.00 28.02 -9.15
C GLY A 706 -40.17 26.74 -9.18
N LYS A 707 -40.82 25.61 -9.50
CA LYS A 707 -40.11 24.46 -10.08
C LYS A 707 -39.95 24.73 -11.58
N PRO A 708 -38.72 24.73 -12.13
CA PRO A 708 -38.55 24.85 -13.57
C PRO A 708 -39.12 23.60 -14.25
N LYS A 709 -39.85 23.79 -15.34
CA LYS A 709 -39.97 22.77 -16.39
C LYS A 709 -38.82 23.03 -17.37
N ASP A 710 -38.13 21.97 -17.78
CA ASP A 710 -36.95 22.04 -18.64
C ASP A 710 -37.14 22.91 -19.90
N GLY A 711 -36.13 23.72 -20.22
CA GLY A 711 -35.79 24.00 -21.62
C GLY A 711 -35.88 25.41 -22.20
N LYS A 712 -36.03 26.52 -21.44
CA LYS A 712 -35.79 27.89 -21.96
C LYS A 712 -35.31 28.87 -20.87
N ASP A 713 -34.27 29.65 -21.20
CA ASP A 713 -33.62 30.61 -20.30
C ASP A 713 -34.52 31.82 -19.96
N GLY A 714 -34.51 32.24 -18.69
CA GLY A 714 -35.20 33.43 -18.19
C GLY A 714 -34.25 34.63 -17.97
N TYR A 715 -34.72 35.84 -18.26
CA TYR A 715 -34.03 37.12 -18.05
C TYR A 715 -34.58 37.82 -16.79
N ILE A 716 -33.72 38.50 -16.02
CA ILE A 716 -34.11 39.31 -14.84
C ILE A 716 -34.12 40.79 -15.23
N GLY A 717 -35.29 41.42 -15.20
CA GLY A 717 -35.46 42.87 -15.28
C GLY A 717 -35.64 43.46 -13.89
N VAL A 718 -34.85 44.48 -13.53
CA VAL A 718 -35.09 45.31 -12.35
C VAL A 718 -35.27 46.77 -12.80
N ASP A 719 -36.45 47.31 -12.49
CA ASP A 719 -36.85 48.70 -12.74
C ASP A 719 -36.16 49.63 -11.74
N GLY A 720 -35.20 50.42 -12.21
CA GLY A 720 -34.68 51.59 -11.49
C GLY A 720 -35.23 52.87 -12.09
N LYS A 721 -36.04 53.64 -11.34
CA LYS A 721 -36.37 55.03 -11.69
C LYS A 721 -35.17 55.95 -11.40
N ASP A 722 -34.76 56.66 -12.44
CA ASP A 722 -33.86 57.81 -12.58
C ASP A 722 -32.88 58.15 -11.44
N GLY A 723 -31.59 57.99 -11.73
CA GLY A 723 -30.59 58.97 -11.28
C GLY A 723 -29.20 58.44 -10.91
N LYS A 724 -29.10 57.25 -10.31
CA LYS A 724 -27.81 56.58 -10.01
C LYS A 724 -28.04 55.09 -9.79
N ASN A 725 -27.70 54.24 -10.76
CA ASN A 725 -27.52 52.78 -10.59
C ASN A 725 -26.78 52.21 -11.82
N GLY A 726 -25.63 51.58 -11.58
CA GLY A 726 -25.17 50.43 -12.35
C GLY A 726 -25.64 49.15 -11.63
N VAL A 727 -25.76 48.05 -12.35
CA VAL A 727 -26.04 46.73 -11.77
C VAL A 727 -24.77 46.24 -11.08
N GLY A 728 -24.75 46.24 -9.74
CA GLY A 728 -23.70 45.58 -8.96
C GLY A 728 -23.99 44.08 -8.87
N ILE A 729 -23.11 43.24 -9.42
CA ILE A 729 -23.12 41.79 -9.20
C ILE A 729 -21.94 41.49 -8.28
N ASP A 730 -22.19 41.43 -6.96
CA ASP A 730 -21.18 41.01 -5.98
C ASP A 730 -21.10 39.47 -5.95
N GLY A 731 -20.21 38.92 -6.76
CA GLY A 731 -19.75 37.54 -6.63
C GLY A 731 -18.46 37.52 -5.81
N LYS A 732 -18.50 36.97 -4.60
CA LYS A 732 -17.31 36.82 -3.74
C LYS A 732 -16.18 35.99 -4.38
N ASP A 733 -16.49 35.26 -5.45
CA ASP A 733 -15.59 34.38 -6.21
C ASP A 733 -15.53 34.68 -7.73
N GLY A 734 -15.93 35.90 -8.16
CA GLY A 734 -15.82 36.36 -9.55
C GLY A 734 -17.03 36.08 -10.45
N ILE A 735 -17.08 36.80 -11.59
CA ILE A 735 -18.19 36.81 -12.56
C ILE A 735 -17.78 36.03 -13.82
N THR A 736 -18.59 35.08 -14.29
CA THR A 736 -18.35 34.35 -15.55
C THR A 736 -19.34 34.78 -16.63
N VAL A 737 -18.84 35.18 -17.81
CA VAL A 737 -19.66 35.51 -19.00
C VAL A 737 -19.34 34.51 -20.10
N LYS A 738 -20.32 33.72 -20.55
CA LYS A 738 -20.17 32.87 -21.75
C LYS A 738 -20.67 33.65 -22.97
N GLY A 739 -19.75 33.98 -23.88
CA GLY A 739 -20.10 34.56 -25.18
C GLY A 739 -20.70 33.51 -26.10
N LYS A 740 -21.92 33.76 -26.58
CA LYS A 740 -22.49 33.08 -27.75
C LYS A 740 -22.03 33.83 -29.01
N ASP A 741 -21.59 33.04 -29.99
CA ASP A 741 -21.26 33.36 -31.38
C ASP A 741 -19.97 34.16 -31.61
N GLY A 742 -19.07 33.53 -32.38
CA GLY A 742 -17.73 33.99 -32.66
C GLY A 742 -17.65 35.38 -33.29
N LYS A 743 -17.07 36.31 -32.54
CA LYS A 743 -15.96 37.18 -32.93
C LYS A 743 -15.44 37.88 -31.66
N ASP A 744 -14.17 37.62 -31.39
CA ASP A 744 -13.23 38.32 -30.51
C ASP A 744 -13.32 38.09 -28.98
N GLY A 745 -12.13 38.00 -28.40
CA GLY A 745 -11.85 37.52 -27.05
C GLY A 745 -12.37 38.39 -25.90
N VAL A 746 -12.33 37.78 -24.72
CA VAL A 746 -12.69 38.40 -23.45
C VAL A 746 -11.70 39.52 -23.14
N THR A 747 -12.15 40.78 -23.12
CA THR A 747 -11.34 41.90 -22.63
C THR A 747 -11.47 41.97 -21.11
N ILE A 748 -10.41 41.59 -20.39
CA ILE A 748 -10.27 41.80 -18.95
C ILE A 748 -9.39 43.03 -18.75
N LYS A 749 -9.94 44.12 -18.22
CA LYS A 749 -9.14 45.28 -17.78
C LYS A 749 -8.79 45.08 -16.31
N GLY A 750 -7.50 44.98 -15.99
CA GLY A 750 -7.04 45.20 -14.62
C GLY A 750 -7.18 46.69 -14.30
N GLU A 751 -7.66 47.04 -13.11
CA GLU A 751 -7.59 48.42 -12.65
C GLU A 751 -6.14 48.80 -12.35
N ASP A 752 -5.78 50.06 -12.61
CA ASP A 752 -4.46 50.60 -12.26
C ASP A 752 -4.25 50.50 -10.73
N GLY A 753 -3.15 49.87 -10.32
CA GLY A 753 -2.76 49.86 -8.91
C GLY A 753 -2.49 51.29 -8.43
N ALA A 754 -2.94 51.63 -7.22
CA ALA A 754 -2.68 52.93 -6.63
C ALA A 754 -1.16 53.22 -6.61
N ASN A 755 -0.76 54.37 -7.18
CA ASN A 755 0.62 54.86 -7.26
C ASN A 755 1.61 53.96 -8.01
N GLY A 756 1.45 53.83 -9.33
CA GLY A 756 2.55 53.45 -10.22
C GLY A 756 3.04 52.00 -10.09
N THR A 757 2.20 51.08 -9.63
CA THR A 757 2.47 49.64 -9.64
C THR A 757 1.52 48.92 -10.61
N ASN A 758 2.07 47.96 -11.36
CA ASN A 758 1.42 47.35 -12.53
C ASN A 758 0.23 46.47 -12.13
N GLY A 759 -0.89 46.60 -12.86
CA GLY A 759 -2.06 45.72 -12.73
C GLY A 759 -1.73 44.26 -13.06
N VAL A 760 -2.28 43.33 -12.28
CA VAL A 760 -2.04 41.88 -12.40
C VAL A 760 -3.26 41.21 -13.05
N ILE A 761 -3.04 40.31 -14.00
CA ILE A 761 -4.08 39.41 -14.52
C ILE A 761 -3.82 38.03 -13.93
N GLY A 762 -4.60 37.64 -12.92
CA GLY A 762 -4.57 36.28 -12.38
C GLY A 762 -5.23 35.31 -13.35
N LEU A 763 -4.44 34.45 -14.01
CA LEU A 763 -4.95 33.31 -14.76
C LEU A 763 -4.89 32.07 -13.86
N ASN A 764 -5.94 31.79 -13.11
CA ASN A 764 -6.06 30.50 -12.43
C ASN A 764 -6.35 29.43 -13.50
N GLY A 765 -5.37 28.57 -13.77
CA GLY A 765 -5.60 27.33 -14.50
C GLY A 765 -6.59 26.48 -13.72
N HIS A 766 -7.77 26.23 -14.28
CA HIS A 766 -8.73 25.27 -13.74
C HIS A 766 -8.18 23.84 -13.91
N ASP A 767 -8.31 23.03 -12.88
CA ASP A 767 -8.02 21.60 -12.87
C ASP A 767 -8.77 20.86 -13.98
N GLY A 768 -8.05 20.35 -14.99
CA GLY A 768 -8.59 19.25 -15.78
C GLY A 768 -8.98 18.13 -14.81
N ILE A 769 -10.23 17.66 -14.93
CA ILE A 769 -10.68 16.42 -14.28
C ILE A 769 -9.76 15.31 -14.80
N ASP A 770 -8.72 15.00 -14.04
CA ASP A 770 -8.01 13.72 -13.88
C ASP A 770 -6.55 13.98 -13.45
N GLY A 771 -6.27 13.84 -12.14
CA GLY A 771 -4.91 13.71 -11.60
C GLY A 771 -4.59 14.64 -10.45
N LYS A 772 -4.85 14.19 -9.21
CA LYS A 772 -4.36 14.82 -7.99
C LYS A 772 -2.84 14.66 -7.88
N ASP A 773 -2.18 15.71 -7.40
CA ASP A 773 -0.77 15.85 -7.03
C ASP A 773 0.18 16.55 -8.01
N LYS A 774 -0.21 17.75 -8.44
CA LYS A 774 0.74 18.87 -8.48
C LYS A 774 0.08 20.07 -7.82
N LYS A 775 0.79 20.76 -6.93
CA LYS A 775 0.39 22.09 -6.44
C LYS A 775 -0.07 22.89 -7.67
N ALA A 776 -1.24 23.51 -7.60
CA ALA A 776 -1.71 24.38 -8.66
C ALA A 776 -0.60 25.40 -8.94
N VAL A 777 0.05 25.30 -10.10
CA VAL A 777 1.06 26.26 -10.52
C VAL A 777 0.28 27.50 -10.96
N SER A 778 -0.24 28.25 -10.00
CA SER A 778 -0.81 29.57 -10.24
C SER A 778 0.34 30.55 -10.30
N ALA A 779 0.59 31.11 -11.48
CA ALA A 779 1.57 32.17 -11.69
C ALA A 779 0.82 33.48 -11.88
N ASP A 780 1.05 34.45 -11.00
CA ASP A 780 0.65 35.83 -11.25
C ASP A 780 1.52 36.41 -12.35
N ILE A 781 0.96 36.51 -13.56
CA ILE A 781 1.67 37.06 -14.71
C ILE A 781 1.57 38.59 -14.66
N LYS A 782 2.72 39.24 -14.53
CA LYS A 782 2.83 40.71 -14.56
C LYS A 782 3.59 41.15 -15.79
N VAL A 783 3.17 42.28 -16.36
CA VAL A 783 3.96 42.97 -17.38
C VAL A 783 4.73 44.09 -16.70
N VAL A 784 6.04 44.11 -16.83
CA VAL A 784 6.91 45.12 -16.21
C VAL A 784 7.85 45.71 -17.26
N ASN A 785 8.38 46.90 -16.99
CA ASN A 785 9.47 47.42 -17.78
C ASN A 785 10.79 46.82 -17.27
N GLY A 786 11.41 45.94 -18.04
CA GLY A 786 12.57 45.16 -17.62
C GLY A 786 13.82 45.41 -18.44
N ARG A 787 14.87 44.63 -18.17
CA ARG A 787 16.19 44.77 -18.80
C ARG A 787 16.09 44.70 -20.33
N PRO A 788 16.96 45.40 -21.07
CA PRO A 788 16.97 45.34 -22.52
C PRO A 788 17.32 43.94 -23.04
N GLY A 789 17.03 43.69 -24.31
CA GLY A 789 17.41 42.46 -25.00
C GLY A 789 18.92 42.40 -25.28
N VAL A 790 19.38 41.35 -25.94
CA VAL A 790 20.83 41.09 -26.12
C VAL A 790 21.57 42.19 -26.90
N ASP A 791 20.83 42.95 -27.73
CA ASP A 791 21.36 44.05 -28.56
C ASP A 791 21.07 45.46 -27.99
N GLY A 792 20.39 45.57 -26.85
CA GLY A 792 20.03 46.87 -26.28
C GLY A 792 21.20 47.53 -25.54
N LYS A 793 21.18 48.86 -25.48
CA LYS A 793 22.19 49.66 -24.76
C LYS A 793 21.81 49.82 -23.29
N ASP A 794 22.79 50.19 -22.46
CA ASP A 794 22.55 50.50 -21.04
C ASP A 794 21.55 51.66 -20.92
N GLY A 795 20.40 51.41 -20.29
CA GLY A 795 19.29 52.35 -20.17
C GLY A 795 18.09 52.05 -21.09
N ASP A 796 18.24 51.16 -22.08
CA ASP A 796 17.11 50.66 -22.86
C ASP A 796 16.27 49.71 -21.99
N SER A 797 14.96 49.69 -22.22
CA SER A 797 14.05 48.80 -21.48
C SER A 797 13.12 48.09 -22.44
N LEU A 798 12.87 46.80 -22.18
CA LEU A 798 11.91 45.99 -22.91
C LEU A 798 10.74 45.65 -21.99
N THR A 799 9.54 45.67 -22.54
CA THR A 799 8.37 45.15 -21.86
C THR A 799 8.56 43.65 -21.61
N ARG A 800 8.60 43.23 -20.34
CA ARG A 800 8.82 41.85 -19.92
C ARG A 800 7.56 41.27 -19.33
N ILE A 801 7.33 39.99 -19.61
CA ILE A 801 6.38 39.17 -18.88
C ILE A 801 7.16 38.49 -17.74
N ILE A 802 6.70 38.68 -16.51
CA ILE A 802 7.28 38.05 -15.33
C ILE A 802 6.26 37.18 -14.62
N TYR A 803 6.75 36.15 -13.93
CA TYR A 803 5.97 35.36 -13.00
C TYR A 803 6.79 35.08 -11.74
N GLU A 804 6.11 34.84 -10.63
CA GLU A 804 6.71 34.40 -9.37
C GLU A 804 6.54 32.89 -9.24
N ASP A 805 7.60 32.17 -8.88
CA ASP A 805 7.53 30.71 -8.69
C ASP A 805 7.09 30.30 -7.28
N GLU A 806 7.06 28.99 -7.01
CA GLU A 806 6.63 28.45 -5.71
C GLU A 806 7.50 28.87 -4.52
N ALA A 807 8.70 29.41 -4.76
CA ALA A 807 9.65 29.88 -3.75
C ALA A 807 9.55 31.40 -3.49
N GLY A 808 8.75 32.12 -4.28
CA GLY A 808 8.65 33.58 -4.23
C GLY A 808 9.67 34.29 -5.13
N ASP A 809 10.40 33.55 -5.97
CA ASP A 809 11.42 34.11 -6.85
C ASP A 809 10.79 34.61 -8.16
N THR A 810 11.14 35.84 -8.56
CA THR A 810 10.64 36.45 -9.80
C THR A 810 11.45 36.01 -11.01
N HIS A 811 10.78 35.40 -11.99
CA HIS A 811 11.35 34.96 -13.27
C HIS A 811 10.82 35.80 -14.44
N THR A 812 11.68 36.08 -15.41
CA THR A 812 11.30 36.77 -16.66
C THR A 812 11.21 35.78 -17.82
N VAL A 813 10.13 35.83 -18.61
CA VAL A 813 10.01 35.02 -19.83
C VAL A 813 10.90 35.60 -20.93
N ALA A 814 11.76 34.76 -21.51
CA ALA A 814 12.63 35.16 -22.62
C ALA A 814 11.81 35.32 -23.92
N THR A 815 12.16 36.35 -24.68
CA THR A 815 11.61 36.69 -25.99
C THR A 815 12.64 36.43 -27.09
N MET A 816 12.25 36.52 -28.36
CA MET A 816 13.21 36.44 -29.46
C MET A 816 14.18 37.63 -29.51
N ASP A 817 13.96 38.69 -28.74
CA ASP A 817 14.91 39.80 -28.59
C ASP A 817 15.97 39.55 -27.50
N ASP A 818 15.81 38.48 -26.72
CA ASP A 818 16.83 37.98 -25.81
C ASP A 818 17.84 37.09 -26.52
N GLY A 819 18.95 36.79 -25.86
CA GLY A 819 20.04 36.07 -26.48
C GLY A 819 21.30 36.01 -25.62
N LEU A 820 22.37 35.44 -26.18
CA LEU A 820 23.66 35.34 -25.53
C LEU A 820 24.68 36.25 -26.20
N ALA A 821 25.60 36.79 -25.40
CA ALA A 821 26.76 37.50 -25.88
C ALA A 821 28.02 36.68 -25.59
N PHE A 822 28.80 36.42 -26.62
CA PHE A 822 30.06 35.68 -26.56
C PHE A 822 31.22 36.64 -26.84
N GLN A 823 32.34 36.47 -26.15
CA GLN A 823 33.57 37.20 -26.45
C GLN A 823 34.64 36.18 -26.79
N GLY A 824 35.19 36.26 -28.01
CA GLY A 824 36.31 35.44 -28.44
C GLY A 824 37.65 36.04 -28.03
N ASP A 825 38.74 35.33 -28.28
CA ASP A 825 40.11 35.77 -27.96
C ASP A 825 40.53 37.08 -28.66
N SER A 826 39.80 37.52 -29.69
CA SER A 826 40.01 38.81 -30.36
C SER A 826 39.52 40.01 -29.56
N GLY A 827 38.79 39.79 -28.45
CA GLY A 827 38.21 40.83 -27.62
C GLY A 827 36.90 41.42 -28.16
N ASP A 828 36.44 41.01 -29.34
CA ASP A 828 35.17 41.48 -29.90
C ASP A 828 33.98 40.72 -29.31
N LYS A 829 32.96 41.46 -28.87
CA LYS A 829 31.70 40.89 -28.35
C LYS A 829 30.76 40.59 -29.51
N VAL A 830 30.31 39.34 -29.61
CA VAL A 830 29.33 38.86 -30.59
C VAL A 830 28.03 38.53 -29.87
N THR A 831 26.96 39.26 -30.17
CA THR A 831 25.61 38.99 -29.67
C THR A 831 24.82 38.12 -30.66
N ARG A 832 24.00 37.21 -30.14
CA ARG A 832 23.08 36.38 -30.93
C ARG A 832 21.74 36.27 -30.23
N LYS A 833 20.66 36.50 -30.97
CA LYS A 833 19.30 36.37 -30.45
C LYS A 833 18.92 34.90 -30.27
N LEU A 834 17.94 34.64 -29.43
CA LEU A 834 17.39 33.31 -29.20
C LEU A 834 16.83 32.79 -30.53
N ASN A 835 17.18 31.55 -30.89
CA ASN A 835 16.88 30.91 -32.18
C ASN A 835 17.79 31.31 -33.38
N ASP A 836 18.85 32.11 -33.17
CA ASP A 836 19.90 32.31 -34.18
C ASP A 836 20.95 31.20 -34.14
N THR A 837 21.40 30.74 -35.32
CA THR A 837 22.53 29.79 -35.43
C THR A 837 23.86 30.55 -35.44
N LEU A 838 24.73 30.31 -34.45
CA LEU A 838 26.11 30.80 -34.43
C LEU A 838 27.05 29.75 -35.04
N ASN A 839 27.54 30.00 -36.25
CA ASN A 839 28.60 29.20 -36.83
C ASN A 839 29.96 29.66 -36.28
N ILE A 840 30.56 28.85 -35.41
CA ILE A 840 31.93 29.05 -34.90
C ILE A 840 32.86 28.35 -35.88
N LYS A 841 33.83 29.09 -36.46
CA LYS A 841 34.85 28.55 -37.36
C LYS A 841 36.21 28.56 -36.69
#